data_AF-A0A3C1LG47-F1
#
_entry.id   AF-A0A3C1LG47-F1
#
_cell.length_a   1.000
_cell.length_b   1.000
_cell.length_c   1.000
_cell.angle_alpha   90.00
_cell.angle_beta   90.00
_cell.angle_gamma   90.00
#
_symmetry.space_group_name_H-M   'P 1'
#
loop_
_entity.id
_entity.type
_entity.pdbx_description
1 polymer ?
#
loop_
_entity_poly.entity_id
_entity_poly.type
_entity_poly.pdbx_seq_one_letter_code
_entity_poly.pdbx_strand_id
1 'polypeptide(L)'
;MNKLLHCYLRKYILLFIGIVFVKLISAQSYFPGGLLRSKLNLWLDATDSSTLTISNGVVTRWRDKANSLQANAPAMANAPVVNNNLIAGKRLLQFQGNKVLLVNDNARLDPNSGFNVMQVVHLHNDISNSYTSATDFRVGTFSRGENPFTNVPIGTASIAVRYIQGVNDNRYRVGLMRNSSTVMIGFNNQRFDDLAGSTHLLENYTTGFTNGDTIVTTQLNAAAAINGNYKFVNSTQQLGIGNRPTLYASVHWSIGETIFTGSSLGKCGKKILNAYLFYKWQLQRNIPDDIATIFSPLDTIFTNNLIGIGMEGTTDSVNGSATNNGMGFQNVTTNGFLREAGDYLLAADNNANGTVPLGSSFTRWNRVWYIDKTDIAGLGGNLQVYFDFAAYGIANQLDTLNNRYYLLYNSRSATFSSDTNYVIPVVNTFRLGNTSQFHFTVNGLHLSDGYYTIVYANRNIGIAQIPRLGSFPSIDLPSLRAPRLAAGFAGNTYNYLQFNIDSINYSIQRFKIYVSINGGATTLLDSVLGNTFFYAHYQLINGFSYSYRIKAVYASGIESEFSNAITLIPTAYIPTWRTLPQYAGARSVMMEASQPLPTAPYKFQFENITTNSTSTWLTSSQFREHNLLQGQTYNYRFRVMDTIHGNITTSGWSTAASVSIVDSAKGGFTYKFAFIDNNSIAPPNGIGPTTYNPLQIDTTGLRFIKHVPPPGVHPRIYCNPEDSMDIKWRLTNTASGRALAKYIHANTVLLQLGAGVFNGNANYNRDTLGVAIISNQGFSNVKPWYDSLALGDIGVLHNFNNLWGGASGRLAAQLAHEAFECWLYKGTIDPVTNTSYVTRAEKLARAITIWCTKALADNNNPLSFQNRDRIANLQMAMIYDFLYDQMTTAQRDTVRKALLAIAPTDISDLNLHNTPSYTATSNWATFGYEIMATLAVEDEIGYTPQHAFALQTYVRIVLNFLNYGMYEATGNMVECLGKNQLNAALMVALAKRGYSMLGHPSIRAFATKFWPAIIQPFGYSMVGSDLLGGTGLNSAAYGGWRDRIFDIIGLKWAYPRDNTIDFVWKNFVQRAHAGSSGSSHYYFYQDAFRTSLSQPTYWNHLYAPAFIT
;
A
#
# COMPACT_ATOMS: atom_id res chain seq x y z
N MET A 1 -48.95 60.00 -42.49
CA MET A 1 -49.53 59.54 -41.21
C MET A 1 -49.35 58.04 -40.93
N ASN A 2 -49.45 57.13 -41.90
CA ASN A 2 -49.38 55.67 -41.63
C ASN A 2 -48.01 55.09 -41.18
N LYS A 3 -46.88 55.79 -41.37
CA LYS A 3 -45.56 55.31 -40.88
C LYS A 3 -45.27 55.65 -39.41
N LEU A 4 -45.92 56.68 -38.84
CA LEU A 4 -45.73 57.04 -37.42
C LEU A 4 -46.56 56.13 -36.49
N LEU A 5 -47.76 55.72 -36.93
CA LEU A 5 -48.63 54.83 -36.16
C LEU A 5 -48.05 53.39 -36.06
N HIS A 6 -47.35 52.93 -37.10
CA HIS A 6 -46.71 51.61 -37.11
C HIS A 6 -45.47 51.51 -36.20
N CYS A 7 -44.71 52.60 -36.04
CA CYS A 7 -43.58 52.62 -35.10
C CYS A 7 -44.03 52.74 -33.63
N TYR A 8 -45.16 53.39 -33.36
CA TYR A 8 -45.71 53.51 -32.01
C TYR A 8 -46.37 52.22 -31.53
N LEU A 9 -47.18 51.54 -32.36
CA LEU A 9 -47.80 50.27 -31.98
C LEU A 9 -46.77 49.16 -31.71
N ARG A 10 -45.66 49.14 -32.47
CA ARG A 10 -44.60 48.11 -32.30
C ARG A 10 -43.84 48.26 -30.98
N LYS A 11 -43.62 49.49 -30.51
CA LYS A 11 -42.98 49.74 -29.21
C LYS A 11 -43.89 49.41 -28.03
N TYR A 12 -45.20 49.66 -28.13
CA TYR A 12 -46.14 49.32 -27.05
C TYR A 12 -46.54 47.84 -27.04
N ILE A 13 -46.62 47.15 -28.18
CA ILE A 13 -46.84 45.68 -28.22
C ILE A 13 -45.61 44.94 -27.68
N LEU A 14 -44.38 45.41 -27.94
CA LEU A 14 -43.18 44.84 -27.31
C LEU A 14 -43.08 45.16 -25.82
N LEU A 15 -43.57 46.31 -25.37
CA LEU A 15 -43.66 46.63 -23.94
C LEU A 15 -44.77 45.82 -23.24
N PHE A 16 -45.90 45.56 -23.89
CA PHE A 16 -47.00 44.75 -23.34
C PHE A 16 -46.66 43.25 -23.32
N ILE A 17 -45.99 42.73 -24.36
CA ILE A 17 -45.43 41.37 -24.36
C ILE A 17 -44.28 41.25 -23.33
N GLY A 18 -43.51 42.32 -23.11
CA GLY A 18 -42.48 42.39 -22.06
C GLY A 18 -43.05 42.42 -20.63
N ILE A 19 -44.22 43.03 -20.41
CA ILE A 19 -44.87 43.11 -19.09
C ILE A 19 -45.70 41.85 -18.78
N VAL A 20 -46.25 41.17 -19.79
CA VAL A 20 -46.93 39.86 -19.59
C VAL A 20 -45.93 38.70 -19.40
N PHE A 21 -44.66 38.89 -19.79
CA PHE A 21 -43.53 38.04 -19.38
C PHE A 21 -42.82 38.51 -18.09
N VAL A 22 -43.50 39.28 -17.22
CA VAL A 22 -43.18 39.21 -15.80
C VAL A 22 -43.54 37.79 -15.37
N LYS A 23 -42.55 36.91 -15.51
CA LYS A 23 -42.47 35.66 -14.76
C LYS A 23 -42.98 36.01 -13.37
N LEU A 24 -44.08 35.37 -12.98
CA LEU A 24 -44.18 34.79 -11.66
C LEU A 24 -42.85 34.06 -11.43
N ILE A 25 -41.84 34.78 -10.94
CA ILE A 25 -40.73 34.17 -10.24
C ILE A 25 -41.41 33.66 -8.99
N SER A 26 -42.00 32.45 -9.11
CA SER A 26 -42.45 31.70 -7.96
C SER A 26 -41.26 31.68 -7.03
N ALA A 27 -41.44 32.13 -5.77
CA ALA A 27 -40.46 31.96 -4.72
C ALA A 27 -39.84 30.56 -4.88
N GLN A 28 -38.54 30.52 -5.17
CA GLN A 28 -37.87 29.29 -5.54
C GLN A 28 -38.04 28.34 -4.36
N SER A 29 -38.88 27.32 -4.51
CA SER A 29 -39.08 26.33 -3.45
C SER A 29 -37.84 25.45 -3.42
N TYR A 30 -37.23 25.30 -2.25
CA TYR A 30 -35.96 24.59 -2.08
C TYR A 30 -36.18 23.22 -1.41
N PHE A 31 -35.39 22.20 -1.80
CA PHE A 31 -35.62 20.77 -1.50
C PHE A 31 -34.53 20.20 -0.54
N PRO A 32 -34.56 18.92 -0.08
CA PRO A 32 -33.76 18.44 1.04
C PRO A 32 -32.25 18.58 0.77
N GLY A 33 -31.51 19.03 1.79
CA GLY A 33 -30.08 19.36 1.68
C GLY A 33 -29.76 20.54 0.74
N GLY A 34 -30.77 21.26 0.26
CA GLY A 34 -30.62 22.31 -0.74
C GLY A 34 -30.40 21.80 -2.17
N LEU A 35 -30.72 20.53 -2.43
CA LEU A 35 -30.74 19.97 -3.79
C LEU A 35 -31.76 20.69 -4.67
N LEU A 36 -31.47 20.78 -5.97
CA LEU A 36 -32.41 21.29 -6.96
C LEU A 36 -33.59 20.32 -7.14
N ARG A 37 -34.80 20.86 -7.35
CA ARG A 37 -36.01 20.06 -7.67
C ARG A 37 -35.76 18.99 -8.73
N SER A 38 -35.06 19.40 -9.78
CA SER A 38 -34.79 18.59 -10.97
C SER A 38 -33.93 17.35 -10.67
N LYS A 39 -33.29 17.28 -9.50
CA LYS A 39 -32.52 16.12 -9.06
C LYS A 39 -33.37 15.10 -8.30
N LEU A 40 -34.60 15.43 -7.92
CA LEU A 40 -35.48 14.58 -7.13
C LEU A 40 -36.58 14.02 -8.02
N ASN A 41 -36.87 12.73 -7.89
CA ASN A 41 -38.07 12.13 -8.46
C ASN A 41 -39.17 12.01 -7.41
N LEU A 42 -38.81 11.67 -6.17
CA LEU A 42 -39.75 11.45 -5.07
C LEU A 42 -39.15 11.94 -3.76
N TRP A 43 -39.95 12.66 -2.97
CA TRP A 43 -39.61 13.09 -1.62
C TRP A 43 -40.83 12.95 -0.71
N LEU A 44 -40.84 11.88 0.08
CA LEU A 44 -41.88 11.56 1.04
C LEU A 44 -41.35 11.85 2.44
N ASP A 45 -42.04 12.69 3.21
CA ASP A 45 -41.62 13.16 4.53
C ASP A 45 -42.79 13.04 5.52
N ALA A 46 -42.71 12.08 6.44
CA ALA A 46 -43.80 11.78 7.37
C ALA A 46 -43.91 12.83 8.47
N THR A 47 -42.86 13.62 8.70
CA THR A 47 -42.89 14.73 9.67
C THR A 47 -43.85 15.83 9.23
N ASP A 48 -44.09 15.96 7.93
CA ASP A 48 -45.02 16.90 7.34
C ASP A 48 -46.42 16.28 7.25
N SER A 49 -47.27 16.57 8.25
CA SER A 49 -48.66 16.06 8.28
C SER A 49 -49.48 16.46 7.06
N SER A 50 -49.15 17.58 6.41
CA SER A 50 -49.90 18.04 5.22
C SER A 50 -49.74 17.10 4.02
N THR A 51 -48.70 16.26 4.05
CA THR A 51 -48.46 15.25 3.03
C THR A 51 -49.26 13.97 3.27
N LEU A 52 -49.80 13.75 4.47
CA LEU A 52 -50.48 12.51 4.84
C LEU A 52 -51.99 12.65 4.72
N THR A 53 -52.64 11.67 4.10
CA THR A 53 -54.09 11.47 4.25
C THR A 53 -54.32 10.31 5.20
N ILE A 54 -54.94 10.60 6.35
CA ILE A 54 -55.25 9.62 7.38
C ILE A 54 -56.77 9.38 7.37
N SER A 55 -57.19 8.12 7.30
CA SER A 55 -58.59 7.71 7.41
C SER A 55 -58.67 6.52 8.36
N ASN A 56 -59.58 6.55 9.33
CA ASN A 56 -59.73 5.50 10.35
C ASN A 56 -58.41 5.08 11.04
N GLY A 57 -57.55 6.06 11.34
CA GLY A 57 -56.27 5.84 12.01
C GLY A 57 -55.14 5.26 11.13
N VAL A 58 -55.40 4.96 9.85
CA VAL A 58 -54.40 4.46 8.89
C VAL A 58 -54.08 5.50 7.81
N VAL A 59 -52.86 5.48 7.27
CA VAL A 59 -52.40 6.35 6.19
C VAL A 59 -52.79 5.76 4.85
N THR A 60 -53.83 6.31 4.23
CA THR A 60 -54.29 5.86 2.91
C THR A 60 -53.49 6.48 1.78
N ARG A 61 -52.79 7.59 2.04
CA ARG A 61 -51.97 8.30 1.05
C ARG A 61 -50.85 9.11 1.69
N TRP A 62 -49.68 9.10 1.04
CA TRP A 62 -48.50 9.91 1.36
C TRP A 62 -48.08 10.70 0.12
N ARG A 63 -48.24 12.02 0.16
CA ARG A 63 -47.99 12.94 -0.95
C ARG A 63 -46.51 13.31 -1.01
N ASP A 64 -45.99 13.34 -2.23
CA ASP A 64 -44.65 13.81 -2.54
C ASP A 64 -44.54 15.34 -2.45
N LYS A 65 -43.47 15.80 -1.79
CA LYS A 65 -43.14 17.23 -1.65
C LYS A 65 -42.40 17.79 -2.87
N ALA A 66 -41.80 16.93 -3.70
CA ALA A 66 -41.01 17.36 -4.85
C ALA A 66 -41.85 17.53 -6.12
N ASN A 67 -42.62 16.53 -6.53
CA ASN A 67 -43.13 16.42 -7.91
C ASN A 67 -44.62 16.09 -8.01
N SER A 68 -45.38 16.30 -6.93
CA SER A 68 -46.82 16.02 -6.86
C SER A 68 -47.19 14.55 -7.07
N LEU A 69 -46.23 13.62 -6.94
CA LEU A 69 -46.51 12.20 -6.86
C LEU A 69 -47.24 11.87 -5.54
N GLN A 70 -47.78 10.66 -5.44
CA GLN A 70 -48.38 10.17 -4.20
C GLN A 70 -48.27 8.65 -4.12
N ALA A 71 -47.94 8.16 -2.94
CA ALA A 71 -47.98 6.74 -2.60
C ALA A 71 -49.31 6.43 -1.92
N ASN A 72 -50.12 5.54 -2.47
CA ASN A 72 -51.46 5.19 -1.97
C ASN A 72 -51.50 3.76 -1.44
N ALA A 73 -52.23 3.53 -0.35
CA ALA A 73 -52.49 2.18 0.10
C ALA A 73 -53.46 1.48 -0.87
N PRO A 74 -53.19 0.23 -1.31
CA PRO A 74 -54.09 -0.49 -2.22
C PRO A 74 -55.44 -0.83 -1.57
N ALA A 75 -55.47 -1.02 -0.25
CA ALA A 75 -56.68 -1.17 0.56
C ALA A 75 -56.41 -0.72 2.02
N MET A 76 -57.47 -0.45 2.80
CA MET A 76 -57.31 -0.03 4.21
C MET A 76 -56.55 -1.06 5.06
N ALA A 77 -56.75 -2.37 4.79
CA ALA A 77 -56.02 -3.42 5.49
C ALA A 77 -54.49 -3.38 5.24
N ASN A 78 -54.06 -2.77 4.14
CA ASN A 78 -52.65 -2.60 3.76
C ASN A 78 -52.08 -1.22 4.13
N ALA A 79 -52.90 -0.31 4.63
CA ALA A 79 -52.45 1.03 4.97
C ALA A 79 -51.59 1.01 6.26
N PRO A 80 -50.40 1.63 6.26
CA PRO A 80 -49.57 1.79 7.46
C PRO A 80 -50.26 2.73 8.47
N VAL A 81 -49.82 2.72 9.72
CA VAL A 81 -50.33 3.64 10.76
C VAL A 81 -49.30 4.71 11.08
N VAL A 82 -49.74 5.84 11.62
CA VAL A 82 -48.84 6.90 12.08
C VAL A 82 -48.31 6.57 13.47
N ASN A 83 -47.00 6.70 13.67
CA ASN A 83 -46.37 6.65 14.99
C ASN A 83 -45.62 7.96 15.25
N ASN A 84 -45.89 8.64 16.37
CA ASN A 84 -45.38 9.99 16.64
C ASN A 84 -44.15 10.03 17.57
N ASN A 85 -43.70 8.90 18.14
CA ASN A 85 -42.78 8.91 19.30
C ASN A 85 -41.56 7.98 19.16
N LEU A 86 -41.06 7.73 17.94
CA LEU A 86 -39.92 6.80 17.75
C LEU A 86 -38.59 7.55 17.68
N ILE A 87 -38.27 8.15 16.54
CA ILE A 87 -36.99 8.86 16.34
C ILE A 87 -37.17 10.32 16.75
N ALA A 88 -36.51 10.74 17.84
CA ALA A 88 -36.47 12.13 18.31
C ALA A 88 -37.86 12.80 18.46
N GLY A 89 -38.88 12.01 18.83
CA GLY A 89 -40.27 12.49 18.95
C GLY A 89 -40.90 12.94 17.62
N LYS A 90 -40.33 12.51 16.49
CA LYS A 90 -40.82 12.82 15.14
C LYS A 90 -41.79 11.74 14.65
N ARG A 91 -42.61 12.13 13.68
CA ARG A 91 -43.61 11.26 13.06
C ARG A 91 -42.99 10.31 12.04
N LEU A 92 -43.29 9.02 12.14
CA LEU A 92 -42.96 7.97 11.17
C LEU A 92 -44.22 7.19 10.77
N LEU A 93 -44.18 6.51 9.63
CA LEU A 93 -45.23 5.59 9.18
C LEU A 93 -44.84 4.14 9.48
N GLN A 94 -45.63 3.47 10.29
CA GLN A 94 -45.40 2.11 10.77
C GLN A 94 -46.01 1.07 9.82
N PHE A 95 -45.15 0.18 9.32
CA PHE A 95 -45.47 -0.94 8.44
C PHE A 95 -45.35 -2.24 9.25
N GLN A 96 -46.49 -2.82 9.64
CA GLN A 96 -46.54 -4.10 10.37
C GLN A 96 -47.51 -5.06 9.67
N GLY A 97 -47.08 -6.28 9.35
CA GLY A 97 -47.87 -7.16 8.49
C GLY A 97 -47.68 -6.82 7.02
N ASN A 98 -48.72 -7.05 6.22
CA ASN A 98 -48.72 -6.82 4.76
C ASN A 98 -48.98 -5.34 4.39
N LYS A 99 -48.37 -4.38 5.09
CA LYS A 99 -48.58 -2.94 4.84
C LYS A 99 -47.70 -2.45 3.72
N VAL A 100 -48.27 -1.65 2.80
CA VAL A 100 -47.57 -1.10 1.64
C VAL A 100 -48.28 0.15 1.12
N LEU A 101 -47.49 1.10 0.60
CA LEU A 101 -47.96 2.23 -0.19
C LEU A 101 -47.40 2.12 -1.60
N LEU A 102 -48.23 2.35 -2.62
CA LEU A 102 -47.90 2.19 -4.03
C LEU A 102 -47.93 3.54 -4.76
N VAL A 103 -46.86 3.84 -5.50
CA VAL A 103 -46.75 5.00 -6.38
C VAL A 103 -47.11 4.57 -7.81
N ASN A 104 -48.15 5.20 -8.37
CA ASN A 104 -48.77 4.76 -9.62
C ASN A 104 -48.12 5.34 -10.90
N ASP A 105 -47.19 6.29 -10.79
CA ASP A 105 -46.56 6.98 -11.92
C ASP A 105 -45.13 6.49 -12.17
N ASN A 106 -44.95 5.74 -13.26
CA ASN A 106 -43.70 5.05 -13.57
C ASN A 106 -42.72 5.91 -14.38
N ALA A 107 -43.20 6.91 -15.11
CA ALA A 107 -42.38 7.59 -16.12
C ALA A 107 -41.26 8.43 -15.48
N ARG A 108 -41.52 8.98 -14.29
CA ARG A 108 -40.52 9.72 -13.51
C ARG A 108 -39.66 8.83 -12.63
N LEU A 109 -40.04 7.58 -12.39
CA LEU A 109 -39.33 6.65 -11.51
C LEU A 109 -38.50 5.61 -12.29
N ASP A 110 -38.48 5.68 -13.63
CA ASP A 110 -37.66 4.83 -14.51
C ASP A 110 -36.20 5.32 -14.53
N PRO A 111 -35.25 4.56 -13.96
CA PRO A 111 -33.87 5.00 -13.76
C PRO A 111 -33.01 4.79 -15.02
N ASN A 112 -33.38 5.39 -16.15
CA ASN A 112 -32.57 5.28 -17.37
C ASN A 112 -31.17 5.94 -17.22
N SER A 113 -30.92 6.71 -16.15
CA SER A 113 -29.67 7.45 -15.86
C SER A 113 -29.11 7.18 -14.45
N GLY A 114 -29.50 6.08 -13.80
CA GLY A 114 -29.12 5.75 -12.41
C GLY A 114 -29.86 6.59 -11.35
N PHE A 115 -29.87 6.15 -10.09
CA PHE A 115 -30.63 6.80 -9.00
C PHE A 115 -30.02 6.54 -7.62
N ASN A 116 -30.41 7.36 -6.64
CA ASN A 116 -30.12 7.13 -5.21
C ASN A 116 -31.42 7.03 -4.43
N VAL A 117 -31.43 6.16 -3.41
CA VAL A 117 -32.52 6.03 -2.44
C VAL A 117 -31.97 6.25 -1.05
N MET A 118 -32.49 7.28 -0.37
CA MET A 118 -32.14 7.54 1.03
C MET A 118 -33.40 7.46 1.88
N GLN A 119 -33.35 6.65 2.94
CA GLN A 119 -34.50 6.42 3.81
C GLN A 119 -34.11 6.48 5.27
N VAL A 120 -34.98 7.11 6.06
CA VAL A 120 -34.88 7.09 7.52
C VAL A 120 -35.85 6.09 8.08
N VAL A 121 -35.33 5.15 8.86
CA VAL A 121 -36.03 3.95 9.27
C VAL A 121 -35.86 3.72 10.78
N HIS A 122 -36.93 3.28 11.42
CA HIS A 122 -36.90 2.75 12.79
C HIS A 122 -37.32 1.29 12.77
N LEU A 123 -36.56 0.43 13.41
CA LEU A 123 -36.87 -1.00 13.53
C LEU A 123 -37.42 -1.26 14.93
N HIS A 124 -38.62 -1.84 15.03
CA HIS A 124 -39.23 -2.11 16.33
C HIS A 124 -38.63 -3.35 16.99
N ASN A 125 -38.53 -3.33 18.32
CA ASN A 125 -37.92 -4.40 19.12
C ASN A 125 -38.80 -5.66 19.26
N ASP A 126 -40.04 -5.65 18.79
CA ASP A 126 -40.97 -6.79 18.83
C ASP A 126 -40.77 -7.78 17.66
N ILE A 127 -39.68 -7.64 16.90
CA ILE A 127 -39.21 -8.63 15.95
C ILE A 127 -38.75 -9.86 16.75
N SER A 128 -39.66 -10.81 16.94
CA SER A 128 -39.41 -12.03 17.72
C SER A 128 -38.12 -12.74 17.29
N ASN A 129 -37.36 -13.23 18.27
CA ASN A 129 -36.18 -14.09 18.07
C ASN A 129 -36.49 -15.41 17.32
N SER A 130 -37.78 -15.67 17.06
CA SER A 130 -38.31 -16.87 16.42
C SER A 130 -38.33 -16.80 14.89
N TYR A 131 -37.96 -15.67 14.28
CA TYR A 131 -37.95 -15.50 12.83
C TYR A 131 -36.66 -16.07 12.22
N THR A 132 -36.60 -17.39 12.05
CA THR A 132 -35.51 -18.11 11.35
C THR A 132 -35.55 -17.93 9.83
N SER A 133 -36.61 -17.32 9.30
CA SER A 133 -36.79 -17.03 7.87
C SER A 133 -36.60 -15.55 7.58
N ALA A 134 -35.75 -15.23 6.60
CA ALA A 134 -35.41 -13.88 6.17
C ALA A 134 -36.64 -12.97 5.98
N THR A 135 -36.70 -11.86 6.72
CA THR A 135 -37.79 -10.87 6.63
C THR A 135 -37.35 -9.70 5.73
N ASP A 136 -38.12 -9.38 4.69
CA ASP A 136 -37.74 -8.45 3.61
C ASP A 136 -38.59 -7.15 3.58
N PHE A 137 -37.92 -6.00 3.47
CA PHE A 137 -38.51 -4.77 2.91
C PHE A 137 -38.34 -4.66 1.43
N ARG A 138 -39.18 -3.87 0.75
CA ARG A 138 -38.87 -3.47 -0.62
C ARG A 138 -39.18 -2.00 -0.88
N VAL A 139 -38.24 -1.37 -1.58
CA VAL A 139 -38.50 -0.29 -2.54
C VAL A 139 -38.27 -0.92 -3.92
N GLY A 140 -39.35 -1.27 -4.61
CA GLY A 140 -39.27 -2.02 -5.87
C GLY A 140 -40.61 -2.17 -6.57
N THR A 141 -40.62 -2.89 -7.68
CA THR A 141 -41.82 -3.01 -8.52
C THR A 141 -42.80 -4.11 -8.12
N PHE A 142 -44.07 -3.74 -8.18
CA PHE A 142 -45.25 -4.59 -7.99
C PHE A 142 -46.07 -4.59 -9.29
N SER A 143 -46.69 -5.71 -9.68
CA SER A 143 -47.56 -5.75 -10.88
C SER A 143 -48.77 -4.83 -10.73
N ARG A 144 -49.16 -4.13 -11.80
CA ARG A 144 -50.31 -3.23 -11.84
C ARG A 144 -51.61 -4.01 -12.08
N GLY A 145 -52.59 -3.90 -11.18
CA GLY A 145 -53.94 -4.44 -11.36
C GLY A 145 -54.10 -5.95 -11.09
N GLU A 146 -53.00 -6.67 -10.85
CA GLU A 146 -53.04 -8.02 -10.30
C GLU A 146 -53.07 -7.93 -8.77
N ASN A 147 -53.80 -8.85 -8.14
CA ASN A 147 -53.78 -8.96 -6.68
C ASN A 147 -52.30 -9.16 -6.25
N PRO A 148 -51.70 -8.27 -5.43
CA PRO A 148 -50.29 -8.36 -5.02
C PRO A 148 -49.97 -9.67 -4.26
N PHE A 149 -50.97 -10.51 -4.00
CA PHE A 149 -50.90 -11.76 -3.25
C PHE A 149 -50.78 -13.02 -4.12
N THR A 150 -50.97 -12.97 -5.44
CA THR A 150 -51.00 -14.19 -6.29
C THR A 150 -50.19 -14.02 -7.58
N ASN A 151 -48.99 -14.64 -7.62
CA ASN A 151 -48.10 -14.81 -8.79
C ASN A 151 -47.52 -13.53 -9.43
N VAL A 152 -46.41 -13.05 -8.87
CA VAL A 152 -45.62 -11.94 -9.45
C VAL A 152 -44.70 -12.46 -10.57
N PRO A 153 -44.58 -11.75 -11.72
CA PRO A 153 -43.61 -12.07 -12.76
C PRO A 153 -42.18 -12.14 -12.22
N ILE A 154 -41.54 -13.27 -12.50
CA ILE A 154 -40.17 -13.62 -12.12
C ILE A 154 -39.20 -12.66 -12.82
N GLY A 155 -38.48 -11.79 -12.09
CA GLY A 155 -37.28 -11.14 -12.63
C GLY A 155 -36.97 -9.69 -12.22
N THR A 156 -37.87 -8.94 -11.59
CA THR A 156 -37.58 -7.52 -11.30
C THR A 156 -36.62 -7.30 -10.13
N ALA A 157 -35.78 -6.26 -10.26
CA ALA A 157 -34.89 -5.80 -9.20
C ALA A 157 -35.68 -5.03 -8.14
N SER A 158 -35.41 -5.34 -6.87
CA SER A 158 -35.89 -4.56 -5.73
C SER A 158 -34.71 -4.23 -4.82
N ILE A 159 -34.72 -3.04 -4.22
CA ILE A 159 -33.83 -2.74 -3.10
C ILE A 159 -34.50 -3.29 -1.86
N ALA A 160 -33.82 -4.22 -1.19
CA ALA A 160 -34.35 -4.88 -0.01
C ALA A 160 -33.42 -4.72 1.18
N VAL A 161 -34.03 -4.46 2.34
CA VAL A 161 -33.37 -4.53 3.64
C VAL A 161 -33.80 -5.86 4.27
N ARG A 162 -32.81 -6.69 4.65
CA ARG A 162 -33.01 -8.02 5.20
C ARG A 162 -32.27 -8.18 6.52
N TYR A 163 -32.95 -8.69 7.54
CA TYR A 163 -32.32 -9.16 8.77
C TYR A 163 -31.71 -10.55 8.58
N ILE A 164 -30.47 -10.75 9.01
CA ILE A 164 -29.79 -12.05 8.95
C ILE A 164 -29.34 -12.41 10.36
N GLN A 165 -29.91 -13.48 10.88
CA GLN A 165 -29.51 -14.06 12.16
C GLN A 165 -28.31 -14.98 11.93
N GLY A 166 -27.15 -14.61 12.49
CA GLY A 166 -25.93 -15.42 12.46
C GLY A 166 -25.36 -15.61 13.86
N VAL A 167 -24.66 -16.72 14.10
CA VAL A 167 -24.16 -17.15 15.43
C VAL A 167 -23.29 -16.09 16.14
N ASN A 168 -22.77 -15.10 15.41
CA ASN A 168 -21.98 -13.97 15.94
C ASN A 168 -22.34 -12.60 15.35
N ASP A 169 -23.41 -12.47 14.53
CA ASP A 169 -23.66 -11.24 13.77
C ASP A 169 -25.14 -11.01 13.45
N ASN A 170 -25.88 -10.44 14.41
CA ASN A 170 -27.27 -10.01 14.20
C ASN A 170 -27.27 -8.61 13.56
N ARG A 171 -27.29 -8.54 12.22
CA ARG A 171 -27.32 -7.26 11.48
C ARG A 171 -28.36 -7.26 10.36
N TYR A 172 -28.89 -6.07 10.08
CA TYR A 172 -29.64 -5.78 8.87
C TYR A 172 -28.66 -5.53 7.72
N ARG A 173 -28.95 -6.09 6.55
CA ARG A 173 -28.17 -5.92 5.33
C ARG A 173 -29.05 -5.37 4.22
N VAL A 174 -28.50 -4.48 3.42
CA VAL A 174 -29.19 -3.87 2.27
C VAL A 174 -28.60 -4.45 0.99
N GLY A 175 -29.46 -4.84 0.04
CA GLY A 175 -28.98 -5.43 -1.20
C GLY A 175 -30.02 -5.41 -2.31
N LEU A 176 -29.57 -5.74 -3.53
CA LEU A 176 -30.46 -5.96 -4.66
C LEU A 176 -30.94 -7.40 -4.66
N MET A 177 -32.25 -7.56 -4.78
CA MET A 177 -32.90 -8.87 -4.87
C MET A 177 -33.65 -9.02 -6.18
N ARG A 178 -33.55 -10.20 -6.79
CA ARG A 178 -34.54 -10.68 -7.77
C ARG A 178 -35.79 -11.12 -7.04
N ASN A 179 -36.96 -10.76 -7.55
CA ASN A 179 -38.24 -11.05 -6.92
C ASN A 179 -38.50 -12.55 -6.60
N SER A 180 -37.83 -13.47 -7.32
CA SER A 180 -37.94 -14.93 -7.19
C SER A 180 -36.83 -15.61 -6.37
N SER A 181 -35.78 -14.90 -5.94
CA SER A 181 -34.59 -15.48 -5.33
C SER A 181 -34.56 -15.27 -3.81
N THR A 182 -34.27 -16.32 -3.04
CA THR A 182 -33.86 -16.21 -1.63
C THR A 182 -32.45 -15.67 -1.45
N VAL A 183 -31.68 -15.52 -2.54
CA VAL A 183 -30.30 -15.04 -2.57
C VAL A 183 -30.28 -13.55 -2.92
N MET A 184 -29.84 -12.68 -2.00
CA MET A 184 -29.40 -11.32 -2.36
C MET A 184 -28.15 -11.41 -3.21
N ILE A 185 -28.13 -10.62 -4.28
CA ILE A 185 -26.97 -10.50 -5.14
C ILE A 185 -26.09 -9.41 -4.49
N GLY A 186 -25.02 -9.82 -3.80
CA GLY A 186 -24.00 -8.90 -3.25
C GLY A 186 -23.46 -9.22 -1.85
N PHE A 187 -23.46 -10.51 -1.48
CA PHE A 187 -23.41 -10.89 -0.07
C PHE A 187 -22.04 -10.91 0.62
N ASN A 188 -20.90 -10.86 -0.08
CA ASN A 188 -19.59 -11.09 0.55
C ASN A 188 -18.44 -10.36 -0.18
N ASN A 189 -18.30 -9.03 -0.12
CA ASN A 189 -17.17 -8.35 -0.80
C ASN A 189 -16.98 -8.79 -2.27
N GLN A 190 -18.04 -9.32 -2.89
CA GLN A 190 -17.95 -9.95 -4.20
C GLN A 190 -18.18 -8.83 -5.18
N ARG A 191 -17.06 -8.46 -5.79
CA ARG A 191 -16.93 -7.61 -6.96
C ARG A 191 -18.01 -7.99 -7.97
N PHE A 192 -18.89 -7.06 -8.30
CA PHE A 192 -19.67 -7.15 -9.52
C PHE A 192 -18.89 -6.46 -10.61
N ASP A 193 -18.49 -7.23 -11.61
CA ASP A 193 -18.15 -6.66 -12.90
C ASP A 193 -19.47 -6.28 -13.58
N ASP A 194 -19.59 -5.02 -14.01
CA ASP A 194 -20.63 -4.69 -14.96
C ASP A 194 -20.35 -5.39 -16.32
N LEU A 195 -21.29 -5.32 -17.26
CA LEU A 195 -21.12 -5.87 -18.61
C LEU A 195 -19.99 -5.17 -19.43
N ALA A 196 -19.24 -4.24 -18.83
CA ALA A 196 -18.06 -3.59 -19.38
C ALA A 196 -16.77 -3.84 -18.54
N GLY A 197 -16.80 -4.72 -17.54
CA GLY A 197 -15.62 -5.14 -16.77
C GLY A 197 -15.13 -4.11 -15.73
N SER A 198 -15.95 -3.14 -15.33
CA SER A 198 -15.59 -2.17 -14.29
C SER A 198 -16.28 -2.49 -12.95
N THR A 199 -15.47 -2.67 -11.90
CA THR A 199 -15.92 -2.93 -10.53
C THR A 199 -16.62 -1.74 -9.89
N HIS A 200 -17.88 -1.91 -9.45
CA HIS A 200 -18.58 -0.91 -8.63
C HIS A 200 -19.05 -1.52 -7.30
N LEU A 201 -18.71 -0.86 -6.19
CA LEU A 201 -19.16 -1.22 -4.84
C LEU A 201 -20.57 -0.65 -4.60
N LEU A 202 -21.49 -1.49 -4.12
CA LEU A 202 -22.63 -1.03 -3.32
C LEU A 202 -22.05 -0.46 -2.02
N GLU A 203 -21.88 0.86 -1.93
CA GLU A 203 -21.52 1.52 -0.68
C GLU A 203 -22.72 1.48 0.28
N ASN A 204 -22.85 0.37 1.00
CA ASN A 204 -23.82 0.21 2.08
C ASN A 204 -23.27 0.89 3.35
N TYR A 205 -23.79 2.08 3.66
CA TYR A 205 -23.59 2.67 4.99
C TYR A 205 -24.65 2.08 5.92
N THR A 206 -24.33 0.94 6.54
CA THR A 206 -25.03 0.48 7.74
C THR A 206 -24.09 0.75 8.91
N THR A 207 -24.23 1.90 9.56
CA THR A 207 -23.56 2.15 10.84
C THR A 207 -24.34 1.37 11.90
N GLY A 208 -23.83 0.19 12.27
CA GLY A 208 -24.54 -0.68 13.21
C GLY A 208 -24.43 -0.17 14.63
N PHE A 209 -25.54 0.02 15.35
CA PHE A 209 -25.56 0.12 16.83
C PHE A 209 -26.89 -0.30 17.47
N THR A 210 -26.80 -0.50 18.79
CA THR A 210 -27.58 -1.30 19.74
C THR A 210 -29.02 -0.85 20.08
N ASN A 211 -29.59 0.19 19.43
CA ASN A 211 -30.85 0.82 19.87
C ASN A 211 -31.99 0.91 18.82
N GLY A 212 -31.96 0.13 17.73
CA GLY A 212 -33.11 0.01 16.80
C GLY A 212 -33.36 1.19 15.84
N ASP A 213 -32.75 2.36 16.06
CA ASP A 213 -32.82 3.52 15.15
C ASP A 213 -31.77 3.44 14.04
N THR A 214 -32.15 3.41 12.75
CA THR A 214 -31.22 3.24 11.62
C THR A 214 -31.56 4.12 10.42
N ILE A 215 -30.61 4.93 9.94
CA ILE A 215 -30.72 5.48 8.57
C ILE A 215 -30.21 4.43 7.58
N VAL A 216 -31.00 4.16 6.55
CA VAL A 216 -30.60 3.31 5.44
C VAL A 216 -30.39 4.18 4.20
N THR A 217 -29.12 4.42 3.86
CA THR A 217 -28.74 5.08 2.59
C THR A 217 -28.28 4.02 1.60
N THR A 218 -28.95 3.92 0.44
CA THR A 218 -28.59 2.99 -0.64
C THR A 218 -28.35 3.73 -1.95
N GLN A 219 -27.18 3.52 -2.55
CA GLN A 219 -26.81 4.09 -3.84
C GLN A 219 -26.78 3.02 -4.92
N LEU A 220 -27.34 3.33 -6.10
CA LEU A 220 -27.19 2.52 -7.30
C LEU A 220 -26.58 3.37 -8.43
N ASN A 221 -25.25 3.36 -8.52
CA ASN A 221 -24.53 3.98 -9.63
C ASN A 221 -24.67 3.11 -10.87
N ALA A 222 -25.56 3.48 -11.79
CA ALA A 222 -25.60 2.88 -13.11
C ALA A 222 -25.30 3.96 -14.16
N ALA A 223 -24.02 4.08 -14.55
CA ALA A 223 -23.62 4.80 -15.76
C ALA A 223 -23.89 3.96 -17.04
N ALA A 224 -24.18 2.67 -16.88
CA ALA A 224 -24.69 1.80 -17.94
C ALA A 224 -26.20 1.65 -17.77
N ALA A 225 -26.96 1.86 -18.85
CA ALA A 225 -28.38 1.51 -18.91
C ALA A 225 -28.55 0.08 -18.37
N ILE A 226 -29.46 -0.14 -17.41
CA ILE A 226 -29.87 -1.49 -17.03
C ILE A 226 -30.58 -2.10 -18.24
N ASN A 227 -29.82 -2.69 -19.16
CA ASN A 227 -30.32 -3.23 -20.41
C ASN A 227 -30.79 -4.67 -20.19
N GLY A 228 -32.03 -4.97 -20.59
CA GLY A 228 -32.65 -6.30 -20.49
C GLY A 228 -33.74 -6.43 -19.42
N ASN A 229 -34.04 -7.67 -19.03
CA ASN A 229 -35.12 -8.11 -18.11
C ASN A 229 -35.07 -7.53 -16.67
N TYR A 230 -34.17 -6.58 -16.41
CA TYR A 230 -33.91 -5.97 -15.09
C TYR A 230 -34.30 -4.49 -15.02
N LYS A 231 -34.97 -3.93 -16.04
CA LYS A 231 -35.53 -2.56 -15.96
C LYS A 231 -36.40 -2.42 -14.71
N PHE A 232 -36.15 -1.36 -13.94
CA PHE A 232 -36.76 -1.19 -12.62
C PHE A 232 -38.27 -1.07 -12.72
N VAL A 233 -38.81 -0.47 -13.80
CA VAL A 233 -40.26 -0.34 -14.04
C VAL A 233 -40.57 -0.40 -15.55
N ASN A 234 -41.49 -1.27 -15.96
CA ASN A 234 -42.15 -1.15 -17.28
C ASN A 234 -43.55 -0.52 -17.11
N SER A 235 -44.28 -0.28 -18.21
CA SER A 235 -45.61 0.38 -18.16
C SER A 235 -46.69 -0.37 -17.35
N THR A 236 -46.41 -1.62 -16.93
CA THR A 236 -47.35 -2.49 -16.20
C THR A 236 -46.99 -2.70 -14.73
N GLN A 237 -46.03 -1.95 -14.17
CA GLN A 237 -45.59 -2.10 -12.77
C GLN A 237 -45.89 -0.84 -11.92
N GLN A 238 -45.68 -0.90 -10.60
CA GLN A 238 -45.82 0.23 -9.66
C GLN A 238 -44.69 0.18 -8.63
N LEU A 239 -44.17 1.34 -8.19
CA LEU A 239 -43.19 1.38 -7.10
C LEU A 239 -43.91 1.24 -5.75
N GLY A 240 -43.61 0.20 -4.98
CA GLY A 240 -44.14 0.07 -3.62
C GLY A 240 -43.10 0.36 -2.54
N ILE A 241 -43.59 0.96 -1.45
CA ILE A 241 -42.86 1.26 -0.22
C ILE A 241 -43.58 0.51 0.90
N GLY A 242 -42.95 -0.55 1.42
CA GLY A 242 -43.52 -1.36 2.50
C GLY A 242 -43.09 -2.81 2.47
N ASN A 243 -43.83 -3.64 3.20
CA ASN A 243 -43.54 -5.07 3.36
C ASN A 243 -44.03 -5.87 2.15
N ARG A 244 -43.26 -6.90 1.77
CA ARG A 244 -43.70 -7.87 0.76
C ARG A 244 -44.82 -8.74 1.36
N PRO A 245 -45.96 -8.89 0.68
CA PRO A 245 -46.96 -9.84 1.12
C PRO A 245 -46.53 -11.31 0.88
N THR A 246 -47.00 -12.20 1.75
CA THR A 246 -47.25 -13.65 1.54
C THR A 246 -46.13 -14.69 1.65
N LEU A 247 -44.86 -14.37 1.91
CA LEU A 247 -43.82 -15.44 2.01
C LEU A 247 -42.97 -15.48 3.29
N TYR A 248 -42.98 -14.43 4.11
CA TYR A 248 -42.17 -14.37 5.34
C TYR A 248 -42.92 -13.59 6.42
N ALA A 249 -42.55 -13.80 7.69
CA ALA A 249 -42.99 -12.91 8.74
C ALA A 249 -42.60 -11.46 8.38
N SER A 250 -43.59 -10.57 8.31
CA SER A 250 -43.37 -9.18 7.93
C SER A 250 -42.48 -8.47 8.94
N VAL A 251 -41.47 -7.73 8.48
CA VAL A 251 -40.69 -6.83 9.35
C VAL A 251 -41.63 -5.81 9.98
N HIS A 252 -41.48 -5.59 11.29
CA HIS A 252 -42.17 -4.50 11.97
C HIS A 252 -41.23 -3.30 12.11
N TRP A 253 -41.59 -2.19 11.48
CA TRP A 253 -40.75 -1.02 11.38
C TRP A 253 -41.53 0.22 10.97
N SER A 254 -40.88 1.37 11.06
CA SER A 254 -41.45 2.65 10.70
C SER A 254 -40.51 3.44 9.77
N ILE A 255 -41.09 4.16 8.81
CA ILE A 255 -40.34 4.99 7.86
C ILE A 255 -40.66 6.45 8.13
N GLY A 256 -39.61 7.24 8.34
CA GLY A 256 -39.70 8.68 8.57
C GLY A 256 -39.67 9.50 7.29
N GLU A 257 -38.70 9.22 6.41
CA GLU A 257 -38.48 9.99 5.19
C GLU A 257 -37.95 9.06 4.09
N THR A 258 -38.34 9.31 2.84
CA THR A 258 -37.86 8.61 1.66
C THR A 258 -37.56 9.60 0.56
N ILE A 259 -36.32 9.60 0.08
CA ILE A 259 -35.84 10.49 -0.99
C ILE A 259 -35.31 9.63 -2.13
N PHE A 260 -35.85 9.84 -3.32
CA PHE A 260 -35.45 9.20 -4.55
C PHE A 260 -34.94 10.26 -5.53
N THR A 261 -33.73 10.10 -6.03
CA THR A 261 -33.14 11.04 -7.01
C THR A 261 -33.31 10.55 -8.44
N GLY A 262 -33.54 11.49 -9.38
CA GLY A 262 -33.72 11.18 -10.81
C GLY A 262 -32.47 11.03 -11.64
N SER A 263 -31.33 11.13 -10.96
CA SER A 263 -30.02 10.84 -11.51
C SER A 263 -29.17 10.33 -10.37
N SER A 264 -28.04 9.69 -10.70
CA SER A 264 -27.06 9.44 -9.64
C SER A 264 -26.56 10.77 -9.08
N LEU A 265 -26.76 10.99 -7.77
CA LEU A 265 -25.92 11.86 -6.98
C LEU A 265 -24.56 11.18 -6.91
N GLY A 266 -23.50 11.88 -7.27
CA GLY A 266 -22.22 11.42 -6.78
C GLY A 266 -22.00 11.89 -5.34
N LYS A 267 -20.75 11.81 -4.92
CA LYS A 267 -20.35 11.80 -3.53
C LYS A 267 -20.63 13.12 -2.79
N CYS A 268 -20.51 14.27 -3.45
CA CYS A 268 -20.86 15.56 -2.85
C CYS A 268 -22.35 15.68 -2.54
N GLY A 269 -23.21 15.41 -3.54
CA GLY A 269 -24.66 15.45 -3.35
C GLY A 269 -25.13 14.46 -2.28
N LYS A 270 -24.45 13.32 -2.17
CA LYS A 270 -24.68 12.31 -1.14
C LYS A 270 -24.32 12.81 0.26
N LYS A 271 -23.12 13.39 0.46
CA LYS A 271 -22.69 13.94 1.75
C LYS A 271 -23.67 15.02 2.24
N ILE A 272 -24.06 15.93 1.35
CA ILE A 272 -25.05 16.98 1.63
C ILE A 272 -26.39 16.36 2.08
N LEU A 273 -26.88 15.35 1.36
CA LEU A 273 -28.18 14.74 1.65
C LEU A 273 -28.16 13.86 2.91
N ASN A 274 -27.08 13.11 3.13
CA ASN A 274 -26.85 12.35 4.35
C ASN A 274 -26.84 13.29 5.55
N ALA A 275 -26.03 14.35 5.50
CA ALA A 275 -25.96 15.32 6.57
C ALA A 275 -27.33 15.96 6.86
N TYR A 276 -28.13 16.27 5.84
CA TYR A 276 -29.50 16.74 6.02
C TYR A 276 -30.37 15.71 6.78
N LEU A 277 -30.32 14.44 6.41
CA LEU A 277 -31.13 13.39 7.04
C LEU A 277 -30.67 13.09 8.47
N PHE A 278 -29.37 12.89 8.70
CA PHE A 278 -28.81 12.64 10.03
C PHE A 278 -29.15 13.78 10.97
N TYR A 279 -29.02 15.01 10.50
CA TYR A 279 -29.34 16.17 11.31
C TYR A 279 -30.85 16.26 11.58
N LYS A 280 -31.69 16.27 10.53
CA LYS A 280 -33.14 16.41 10.66
C LYS A 280 -33.69 15.35 11.61
N TRP A 281 -33.17 14.14 11.60
CA TRP A 281 -33.68 13.06 12.44
C TRP A 281 -32.96 12.91 13.79
N GLN A 282 -32.06 13.84 14.14
CA GLN A 282 -31.24 13.81 15.36
C GLN A 282 -30.44 12.52 15.54
N LEU A 283 -29.87 12.03 14.45
CA LEU A 283 -29.06 10.81 14.40
C LEU A 283 -27.57 11.15 14.30
N GLN A 284 -27.12 12.29 14.84
CA GLN A 284 -25.75 12.79 14.69
C GLN A 284 -24.69 11.83 15.24
N ARG A 285 -25.04 11.05 16.27
CA ARG A 285 -24.15 10.00 16.83
C ARG A 285 -23.87 8.86 15.86
N ASN A 286 -24.65 8.76 14.78
CA ASN A 286 -24.59 7.68 13.80
C ASN A 286 -23.95 8.15 12.48
N ILE A 287 -23.44 9.39 12.44
CA ILE A 287 -22.77 9.96 11.27
C ILE A 287 -21.43 9.23 11.04
N PRO A 288 -21.15 8.75 9.83
CA PRO A 288 -19.84 8.20 9.46
C PRO A 288 -18.67 9.15 9.73
N ASP A 289 -17.48 8.64 10.08
CA ASP A 289 -16.32 9.46 10.45
C ASP A 289 -15.92 10.50 9.37
N ASP A 290 -16.16 10.20 8.09
CA ASP A 290 -15.90 11.09 6.96
C ASP A 290 -16.90 12.25 6.83
N ILE A 291 -17.99 12.23 7.61
CA ILE A 291 -18.98 13.30 7.75
C ILE A 291 -18.99 13.85 9.19
N ALA A 292 -18.54 13.09 10.20
CA ALA A 292 -18.62 13.46 11.61
C ALA A 292 -17.74 14.68 11.95
N THR A 293 -16.58 14.80 11.29
CA THR A 293 -15.70 15.98 11.40
C THR A 293 -16.35 17.28 10.93
N ILE A 294 -17.41 17.17 10.11
CA ILE A 294 -18.12 18.28 9.47
C ILE A 294 -19.22 18.86 10.40
N PHE A 295 -19.52 18.22 11.54
CA PHE A 295 -20.73 18.52 12.34
C PHE A 295 -20.55 18.52 13.87
N SER A 296 -19.52 19.20 14.38
CA SER A 296 -19.39 19.48 15.82
C SER A 296 -19.40 20.97 16.16
N PRO A 297 -20.49 21.73 15.88
CA PRO A 297 -20.64 23.04 16.51
C PRO A 297 -20.71 22.86 18.03
N LEU A 298 -20.04 23.73 18.78
CA LEU A 298 -20.01 23.69 20.25
C LEU A 298 -21.39 23.97 20.90
N ASP A 299 -22.35 24.48 20.12
CA ASP A 299 -23.72 24.83 20.55
C ASP A 299 -24.78 23.95 19.83
N THR A 300 -25.60 23.24 20.59
CA THR A 300 -26.49 22.14 20.13
C THR A 300 -27.82 22.57 19.47
N ILE A 301 -27.97 23.83 19.03
CA ILE A 301 -29.30 24.44 18.71
C ILE A 301 -29.56 24.57 17.18
N PHE A 302 -28.63 24.16 16.31
CA PHE A 302 -28.67 24.50 14.87
C PHE A 302 -29.39 23.48 13.97
N THR A 303 -30.74 23.36 14.04
CA THR A 303 -31.36 22.07 13.67
C THR A 303 -32.11 21.84 12.37
N ASN A 304 -32.43 22.84 11.55
CA ASN A 304 -33.51 22.62 10.58
C ASN A 304 -33.16 22.87 9.09
N ASN A 305 -31.99 23.42 8.76
CA ASN A 305 -31.75 24.04 7.44
C ASN A 305 -30.36 23.82 6.87
N LEU A 306 -29.96 22.56 6.75
CA LEU A 306 -28.69 22.26 6.11
C LEU A 306 -28.72 22.61 4.62
N ILE A 307 -27.83 23.50 4.20
CA ILE A 307 -27.45 23.76 2.81
C ILE A 307 -25.99 23.41 2.60
N GLY A 308 -25.64 23.03 1.38
CA GLY A 308 -24.24 23.03 1.01
C GLY A 308 -24.01 22.96 -0.49
N ILE A 309 -22.83 23.39 -0.89
CA ILE A 309 -22.31 23.22 -2.24
C ILE A 309 -21.04 22.39 -2.14
N GLY A 310 -20.67 21.72 -3.23
CA GLY A 310 -19.45 20.92 -3.24
C GLY A 310 -19.13 20.40 -4.62
N MET A 311 -17.88 20.02 -4.85
CA MET A 311 -17.41 19.43 -6.09
C MET A 311 -16.54 18.24 -5.75
N GLU A 312 -16.90 17.03 -6.16
CA GLU A 312 -16.01 15.84 -6.08
C GLU A 312 -15.54 15.37 -7.47
N GLY A 313 -16.00 16.07 -8.52
CA GLY A 313 -15.59 15.93 -9.91
C GLY A 313 -16.34 16.93 -10.79
N THR A 314 -15.91 17.14 -12.03
CA THR A 314 -16.54 18.11 -12.95
C THR A 314 -17.99 17.76 -13.29
N THR A 315 -18.36 16.48 -13.21
CA THR A 315 -19.71 15.95 -13.46
C THR A 315 -20.58 15.80 -12.21
N ASP A 316 -20.00 15.93 -11.01
CA ASP A 316 -20.65 15.67 -9.72
C ASP A 316 -20.52 16.88 -8.76
N SER A 317 -20.69 18.07 -9.32
CA SER A 317 -20.68 19.31 -8.54
C SER A 317 -22.09 19.80 -8.23
N VAL A 318 -22.32 20.11 -6.96
CA VAL A 318 -23.45 20.92 -6.49
C VAL A 318 -22.96 22.37 -6.48
N ASN A 319 -23.09 23.06 -7.61
CA ASN A 319 -22.63 24.45 -7.78
C ASN A 319 -23.60 25.51 -7.23
N GLY A 320 -24.73 25.08 -6.70
CA GLY A 320 -25.67 25.97 -6.03
C GLY A 320 -26.69 25.21 -5.21
N SER A 321 -26.95 25.70 -4.00
CA SER A 321 -27.95 25.16 -3.09
C SER A 321 -28.57 26.28 -2.26
N ALA A 322 -29.79 26.06 -1.80
CA ALA A 322 -30.47 27.01 -0.93
C ALA A 322 -31.52 26.29 -0.06
N THR A 323 -31.92 26.90 1.04
CA THR A 323 -32.98 26.38 1.92
C THR A 323 -34.25 27.21 1.81
N ASN A 324 -35.39 26.58 2.13
CA ASN A 324 -36.67 27.26 2.32
C ASN A 324 -36.67 28.26 3.50
N ASN A 325 -35.61 28.25 4.30
CA ASN A 325 -35.37 29.13 5.42
C ASN A 325 -34.42 30.28 5.07
N GLY A 326 -34.19 30.52 3.78
CA GLY A 326 -33.74 31.80 3.27
C GLY A 326 -32.24 31.98 3.16
N MET A 327 -31.39 30.96 3.32
CA MET A 327 -29.95 31.07 3.00
C MET A 327 -29.61 30.19 1.79
N GLY A 328 -28.65 30.62 0.98
CA GLY A 328 -28.11 29.80 -0.10
C GLY A 328 -26.67 30.11 -0.47
N PHE A 329 -26.08 29.21 -1.24
CA PHE A 329 -24.74 29.31 -1.81
C PHE A 329 -24.82 29.12 -3.32
N GLN A 330 -24.07 29.92 -4.08
CA GLN A 330 -23.88 29.70 -5.52
C GLN A 330 -22.42 29.91 -5.88
N ASN A 331 -21.82 28.88 -6.44
CA ASN A 331 -20.48 28.95 -7.00
C ASN A 331 -20.46 29.89 -8.21
N VAL A 332 -19.49 30.81 -8.26
CA VAL A 332 -19.35 31.72 -9.40
C VAL A 332 -18.77 30.95 -10.60
N THR A 333 -19.29 31.19 -11.80
CA THR A 333 -18.91 30.41 -13.01
C THR A 333 -17.44 30.59 -13.41
N THR A 334 -16.85 31.75 -13.11
CA THR A 334 -15.46 32.08 -13.45
C THR A 334 -14.70 32.38 -12.16
N ASN A 335 -13.61 31.65 -11.91
CA ASN A 335 -12.87 31.68 -10.64
C ASN A 335 -13.78 31.42 -9.41
N GLY A 336 -14.74 30.49 -9.53
CA GLY A 336 -15.59 30.06 -8.42
C GLY A 336 -14.80 29.41 -7.29
N PHE A 337 -15.41 29.26 -6.12
CA PHE A 337 -14.87 28.52 -4.98
C PHE A 337 -14.70 27.02 -5.27
N LEU A 338 -15.69 26.38 -5.92
CA LEU A 338 -15.59 24.96 -6.25
C LEU A 338 -14.75 24.78 -7.51
N ARG A 339 -13.46 24.57 -7.33
CA ARG A 339 -12.50 24.46 -8.44
C ARG A 339 -11.95 23.06 -8.56
N GLU A 340 -11.93 22.31 -7.47
CA GLU A 340 -11.36 20.97 -7.42
C GLU A 340 -12.21 19.96 -6.66
N ALA A 341 -11.88 18.70 -6.89
CA ALA A 341 -12.56 17.58 -6.25
C ALA A 341 -12.26 17.58 -4.74
N GLY A 342 -13.33 17.53 -3.95
CA GLY A 342 -13.39 17.60 -2.51
C GLY A 342 -13.59 19.01 -1.93
N ASP A 343 -13.64 20.07 -2.74
CA ASP A 343 -14.10 21.38 -2.25
C ASP A 343 -15.55 21.28 -1.79
N TYR A 344 -15.84 21.73 -0.57
CA TYR A 344 -17.20 21.76 -0.06
C TYR A 344 -17.44 22.93 0.89
N LEU A 345 -18.70 23.32 0.98
CA LEU A 345 -19.18 24.29 1.94
C LEU A 345 -20.57 23.89 2.40
N LEU A 346 -20.75 23.71 3.70
CA LEU A 346 -22.01 23.35 4.34
C LEU A 346 -22.40 24.43 5.34
N ALA A 347 -23.70 24.67 5.53
CA ALA A 347 -24.18 25.53 6.58
C ALA A 347 -25.52 25.10 7.16
N ALA A 348 -25.69 25.30 8.46
CA ALA A 348 -26.93 25.08 9.19
C ALA A 348 -27.28 26.31 10.02
N ASP A 349 -28.55 26.48 10.40
CA ASP A 349 -29.03 27.63 11.19
C ASP A 349 -29.74 27.25 12.48
N ASN A 350 -29.83 28.23 13.41
CA ASN A 350 -30.53 28.11 14.69
C ASN A 350 -32.06 28.36 14.60
N ASN A 351 -32.62 28.52 13.41
CA ASN A 351 -34.03 28.77 13.12
C ASN A 351 -34.68 29.94 13.90
N ALA A 352 -33.89 30.87 14.43
CA ALA A 352 -34.40 32.03 15.13
C ALA A 352 -35.02 33.04 14.15
N ASN A 353 -36.05 33.77 14.58
CA ASN A 353 -36.71 34.80 13.78
C ASN A 353 -36.44 36.20 14.37
N GLY A 354 -36.60 37.22 13.52
CA GLY A 354 -36.47 38.62 13.91
C GLY A 354 -35.02 39.10 14.04
N THR A 355 -34.86 40.24 14.69
CA THR A 355 -33.59 40.93 14.87
C THR A 355 -33.32 41.19 16.36
N VAL A 356 -32.05 41.33 16.72
CA VAL A 356 -31.61 41.67 18.08
C VAL A 356 -30.59 42.82 18.03
N PRO A 357 -30.62 43.75 18.99
CA PRO A 357 -29.60 44.80 19.08
C PRO A 357 -28.20 44.19 19.23
N LEU A 358 -27.21 44.76 18.53
CA LEU A 358 -25.79 44.47 18.70
C LEU A 358 -25.08 45.78 19.09
N GLY A 359 -25.03 46.06 20.39
CA GLY A 359 -24.63 47.38 20.90
C GLY A 359 -25.67 48.47 20.61
N SER A 360 -25.25 49.74 20.70
CA SER A 360 -26.16 50.90 20.65
C SER A 360 -26.59 51.34 19.25
N SER A 361 -25.88 50.88 18.21
CA SER A 361 -25.98 51.47 16.86
C SER A 361 -26.14 50.44 15.74
N PHE A 362 -26.08 49.15 16.06
CA PHE A 362 -26.20 48.06 15.11
C PHE A 362 -27.34 47.14 15.49
N THR A 363 -28.00 46.61 14.47
CA THR A 363 -29.00 45.55 14.61
C THR A 363 -28.46 44.34 13.88
N ARG A 364 -28.39 43.20 14.57
CA ARG A 364 -28.05 41.93 13.94
C ARG A 364 -29.28 41.06 13.78
N TRP A 365 -29.17 40.10 12.89
CA TRP A 365 -30.18 39.07 12.78
C TRP A 365 -30.08 38.12 13.96
N ASN A 366 -31.24 37.73 14.47
CA ASN A 366 -31.29 36.74 15.53
C ASN A 366 -30.93 35.35 14.98
N ARG A 367 -31.20 35.13 13.68
CA ARG A 367 -30.76 33.94 12.97
C ARG A 367 -29.25 33.97 12.74
N VAL A 368 -28.64 32.85 13.07
CA VAL A 368 -27.20 32.62 12.97
C VAL A 368 -27.00 31.34 12.19
N TRP A 369 -25.96 31.31 11.37
CA TRP A 369 -25.51 30.15 10.62
C TRP A 369 -24.19 29.66 11.16
N TYR A 370 -24.00 28.35 11.18
CA TYR A 370 -22.68 27.76 11.27
C TYR A 370 -22.27 27.33 9.88
N ILE A 371 -21.14 27.80 9.37
CA ILE A 371 -20.58 27.39 8.07
C ILE A 371 -19.39 26.48 8.35
N ASP A 372 -19.30 25.37 7.62
CA ASP A 372 -18.17 24.45 7.56
C ASP A 372 -17.64 24.42 6.12
N LYS A 373 -16.33 24.63 5.94
CA LYS A 373 -15.67 24.80 4.66
C LYS A 373 -14.45 23.87 4.56
N THR A 374 -14.38 23.14 3.45
CA THR A 374 -13.12 22.51 2.99
C THR A 374 -12.75 23.00 1.60
N ASP A 375 -11.47 23.31 1.44
CA ASP A 375 -10.83 23.85 0.24
C ASP A 375 -9.54 23.04 0.05
N ILE A 376 -9.59 21.97 -0.74
CA ILE A 376 -8.60 20.88 -0.64
C ILE A 376 -7.19 21.34 -1.01
N ALA A 377 -7.04 22.13 -2.07
CA ALA A 377 -5.75 22.69 -2.45
C ALA A 377 -5.64 24.19 -2.13
N GLY A 378 -6.59 24.74 -1.37
CA GLY A 378 -6.57 26.13 -0.92
C GLY A 378 -6.60 27.13 -2.08
N LEU A 379 -7.23 26.77 -3.20
CA LEU A 379 -7.28 27.62 -4.40
C LEU A 379 -8.24 28.80 -4.23
N GLY A 380 -9.11 28.75 -3.21
CA GLY A 380 -10.11 29.78 -2.96
C GLY A 380 -11.07 29.96 -4.13
N GLY A 381 -11.52 31.19 -4.32
CA GLY A 381 -12.39 31.57 -5.43
C GLY A 381 -13.69 32.20 -4.96
N ASN A 382 -14.44 32.78 -5.88
CA ASN A 382 -15.61 33.58 -5.55
C ASN A 382 -16.84 32.70 -5.30
N LEU A 383 -17.56 33.01 -4.23
CA LEU A 383 -18.80 32.38 -3.82
C LEU A 383 -19.85 33.47 -3.60
N GLN A 384 -21.07 33.23 -4.06
CA GLN A 384 -22.22 34.07 -3.72
C GLN A 384 -22.99 33.44 -2.57
N VAL A 385 -23.20 34.20 -1.49
CA VAL A 385 -23.96 33.80 -0.30
C VAL A 385 -25.26 34.59 -0.27
N TYR A 386 -26.39 33.92 -0.43
CA TYR A 386 -27.73 34.49 -0.59
C TYR A 386 -28.53 34.48 0.71
N PHE A 387 -29.40 35.47 0.86
CA PHE A 387 -30.32 35.64 1.97
C PHE A 387 -31.71 36.09 1.49
N ASP A 388 -32.78 35.46 2.00
CA ASP A 388 -34.20 35.76 1.72
C ASP A 388 -34.96 36.25 2.96
N PHE A 389 -35.16 37.57 3.06
CA PHE A 389 -35.72 38.26 4.24
C PHE A 389 -37.14 37.81 4.58
N ALA A 390 -37.94 37.45 3.57
CA ALA A 390 -39.32 37.02 3.77
C ALA A 390 -39.39 35.68 4.50
N ALA A 391 -38.46 34.76 4.20
CA ALA A 391 -38.34 33.47 4.88
C ALA A 391 -37.88 33.60 6.35
N TYR A 392 -37.25 34.71 6.72
CA TYR A 392 -36.79 35.00 8.09
C TYR A 392 -37.85 35.64 9.00
N GLY A 393 -39.07 35.87 8.49
CA GLY A 393 -40.12 36.58 9.21
C GLY A 393 -39.82 38.07 9.41
N ILE A 394 -38.89 38.63 8.64
CA ILE A 394 -38.59 40.07 8.64
C ILE A 394 -39.54 40.72 7.64
N ALA A 395 -40.67 41.23 8.12
CA ALA A 395 -41.80 41.70 7.32
C ALA A 395 -41.54 42.95 6.45
N ASN A 396 -40.36 43.57 6.56
CA ASN A 396 -40.01 44.80 5.85
C ASN A 396 -39.08 44.51 4.68
N GLN A 397 -39.34 45.15 3.52
CA GLN A 397 -38.35 45.21 2.44
C GLN A 397 -37.03 45.76 2.98
N LEU A 398 -35.93 45.16 2.51
CA LEU A 398 -34.57 45.67 2.65
C LEU A 398 -34.50 47.19 2.45
N ASP A 399 -34.28 47.95 3.52
CA ASP A 399 -33.98 49.37 3.41
C ASP A 399 -32.49 49.56 3.13
N THR A 400 -32.08 49.22 1.91
CA THR A 400 -30.71 49.44 1.42
C THR A 400 -30.41 50.91 1.17
N LEU A 401 -31.42 51.79 1.18
CA LEU A 401 -31.24 53.23 1.00
C LEU A 401 -30.71 53.87 2.28
N ASN A 402 -31.30 53.54 3.43
CA ASN A 402 -30.93 54.12 4.72
C ASN A 402 -30.00 53.22 5.54
N ASN A 403 -29.85 51.93 5.22
CA ASN A 403 -28.98 51.01 5.96
C ASN A 403 -27.90 50.38 5.09
N ARG A 404 -26.80 49.99 5.74
CA ARG A 404 -25.70 49.20 5.16
C ARG A 404 -25.61 47.86 5.87
N TYR A 405 -25.36 46.79 5.10
CA TYR A 405 -25.37 45.40 5.56
C TYR A 405 -23.96 44.80 5.48
N TYR A 406 -23.65 43.94 6.44
CA TYR A 406 -22.36 43.28 6.56
C TYR A 406 -22.54 41.82 6.94
N LEU A 407 -21.65 40.97 6.43
CA LEU A 407 -21.53 39.58 6.86
C LEU A 407 -20.55 39.53 8.04
N LEU A 408 -21.05 39.14 9.20
CA LEU A 408 -20.28 39.04 10.44
C LEU A 408 -19.94 37.58 10.73
N TYR A 409 -18.71 37.31 11.13
CA TYR A 409 -18.17 36.00 11.49
C TYR A 409 -17.69 35.97 12.93
N ASN A 410 -17.80 34.80 13.56
CA ASN A 410 -17.26 34.50 14.88
C ASN A 410 -16.88 33.02 14.95
N SER A 411 -15.65 32.69 15.33
CA SER A 411 -15.18 31.29 15.38
C SER A 411 -15.72 30.48 16.56
N ARG A 412 -16.35 31.11 17.57
CA ARG A 412 -16.62 30.48 18.87
C ARG A 412 -18.03 30.65 19.42
N SER A 413 -18.78 31.69 19.05
CA SER A 413 -20.08 31.99 19.67
C SER A 413 -21.15 32.43 18.69
N ALA A 414 -22.31 31.77 18.76
CA ALA A 414 -23.53 32.16 18.06
C ALA A 414 -24.18 33.46 18.62
N THR A 415 -23.78 33.91 19.80
CA THR A 415 -24.37 35.14 20.39
C THR A 415 -23.72 36.42 19.86
N PHE A 416 -22.54 36.31 19.24
CA PHE A 416 -21.70 37.44 18.80
C PHE A 416 -21.42 38.46 19.92
N SER A 417 -21.45 38.02 21.19
CA SER A 417 -21.20 38.86 22.37
C SER A 417 -19.73 38.94 22.78
N SER A 418 -18.84 38.22 22.08
CA SER A 418 -17.40 38.11 22.38
C SER A 418 -16.53 39.07 21.56
N ASP A 419 -15.31 39.33 22.02
CA ASP A 419 -14.33 40.23 21.40
C ASP A 419 -13.70 39.72 20.08
N THR A 420 -14.17 38.59 19.55
CA THR A 420 -13.63 37.91 18.35
C THR A 420 -14.53 38.01 17.12
N ASN A 421 -15.40 39.02 17.07
CA ASN A 421 -16.26 39.27 15.92
C ASN A 421 -15.44 39.83 14.75
N TYR A 422 -15.71 39.37 13.52
CA TYR A 422 -14.98 39.77 12.32
C TYR A 422 -15.94 40.09 11.17
N VAL A 423 -15.74 41.20 10.47
CA VAL A 423 -16.50 41.50 9.25
C VAL A 423 -15.81 40.86 8.05
N ILE A 424 -16.51 39.96 7.36
CA ILE A 424 -15.98 39.29 6.19
C ILE A 424 -15.78 40.30 5.05
N PRO A 425 -14.58 40.39 4.44
CA PRO A 425 -14.37 41.21 3.26
C PRO A 425 -15.17 40.66 2.09
N VAL A 426 -16.14 41.45 1.62
CA VAL A 426 -17.02 41.13 0.50
C VAL A 426 -16.59 41.91 -0.73
N VAL A 427 -16.60 41.26 -1.89
CA VAL A 427 -16.26 41.86 -3.19
C VAL A 427 -17.37 42.83 -3.63
N ASN A 428 -18.63 42.45 -3.41
CA ASN A 428 -19.78 43.30 -3.63
C ASN A 428 -21.00 42.83 -2.83
N THR A 429 -22.00 43.72 -2.71
CA THR A 429 -23.30 43.49 -2.10
C THR A 429 -24.39 43.81 -3.12
N PHE A 430 -25.28 42.86 -3.46
CA PHE A 430 -26.26 43.07 -4.52
C PHE A 430 -27.67 42.63 -4.11
N ARG A 431 -28.65 43.50 -4.33
CA ARG A 431 -30.09 43.17 -4.19
C ARG A 431 -30.61 42.65 -5.53
N LEU A 432 -31.29 41.51 -5.51
CA LEU A 432 -31.90 40.93 -6.72
C LEU A 432 -33.21 41.64 -7.05
N GLY A 433 -33.13 42.83 -7.67
CA GLY A 433 -34.30 43.59 -8.12
C GLY A 433 -35.33 43.88 -7.01
N ASN A 434 -36.62 43.76 -7.32
CA ASN A 434 -37.73 43.96 -6.37
C ASN A 434 -38.03 42.73 -5.48
N THR A 435 -37.14 41.73 -5.45
CA THR A 435 -37.34 40.54 -4.62
C THR A 435 -36.99 40.80 -3.15
N SER A 436 -37.35 39.84 -2.30
CA SER A 436 -36.87 39.71 -0.92
C SER A 436 -35.51 39.02 -0.86
N GLN A 437 -34.64 39.10 -1.89
CA GLN A 437 -33.36 38.39 -1.90
C GLN A 437 -32.14 39.32 -2.09
N PHE A 438 -31.06 38.96 -1.41
CA PHE A 438 -29.78 39.69 -1.42
C PHE A 438 -28.60 38.72 -1.33
N HIS A 439 -27.45 39.07 -1.90
CA HIS A 439 -26.24 38.27 -1.74
C HIS A 439 -24.96 39.09 -1.50
N PHE A 440 -24.02 38.43 -0.82
CA PHE A 440 -22.61 38.84 -0.76
C PHE A 440 -21.79 37.99 -1.72
N THR A 441 -20.89 38.60 -2.49
CA THR A 441 -19.81 37.85 -3.16
C THR A 441 -18.59 37.83 -2.24
N VAL A 442 -18.14 36.66 -1.84
CA VAL A 442 -17.00 36.44 -0.94
C VAL A 442 -15.96 35.57 -1.62
N ASN A 443 -14.68 35.79 -1.33
CA ASN A 443 -13.65 34.83 -1.70
C ASN A 443 -13.64 33.70 -0.65
N GLY A 444 -13.63 32.44 -1.08
CA GLY A 444 -13.54 31.27 -0.21
C GLY A 444 -12.36 31.35 0.76
N LEU A 445 -11.25 31.99 0.40
CA LEU A 445 -10.11 32.20 1.32
C LEU A 445 -10.46 33.08 2.53
N HIS A 446 -11.54 33.87 2.46
CA HIS A 446 -12.00 34.71 3.56
C HIS A 446 -13.05 34.03 4.44
N LEU A 447 -13.49 32.82 4.06
CA LEU A 447 -14.39 32.00 4.86
C LEU A 447 -13.61 30.98 5.67
N SER A 448 -14.10 30.68 6.85
CA SER A 448 -13.56 29.68 7.78
C SER A 448 -14.70 29.03 8.56
N ASP A 449 -14.43 27.89 9.19
CA ASP A 449 -15.41 27.20 10.00
C ASP A 449 -15.84 28.05 11.19
N GLY A 450 -17.15 28.25 11.38
CA GLY A 450 -17.69 28.99 12.52
C GLY A 450 -19.03 29.66 12.27
N TYR A 451 -19.38 30.60 13.15
CA TYR A 451 -20.69 31.25 13.19
C TYR A 451 -20.73 32.51 12.31
N TYR A 452 -21.83 32.68 11.57
CA TYR A 452 -22.08 33.78 10.66
C TYR A 452 -23.46 34.39 10.91
N THR A 453 -23.58 35.71 10.79
CA THR A 453 -24.87 36.41 10.80
C THR A 453 -24.82 37.68 9.96
N ILE A 454 -25.97 38.28 9.69
CA ILE A 454 -26.07 39.59 9.05
C ILE A 454 -26.20 40.66 10.14
N VAL A 455 -25.38 41.71 10.02
CA VAL A 455 -25.52 42.93 10.80
C VAL A 455 -25.78 44.11 9.89
N TYR A 456 -26.64 45.03 10.33
CA TYR A 456 -26.90 46.27 9.62
C TYR A 456 -27.01 47.46 10.57
N ALA A 457 -26.73 48.63 10.03
CA ALA A 457 -26.84 49.92 10.70
C ALA A 457 -27.20 51.01 9.71
N ASN A 458 -27.57 52.19 10.23
CA ASN A 458 -27.77 53.38 9.40
C ASN A 458 -26.52 53.63 8.53
N ARG A 459 -26.73 53.97 7.27
CA ARG A 459 -25.68 54.09 6.24
C ARG A 459 -24.56 55.07 6.62
N ASN A 460 -24.84 56.03 7.51
CA ASN A 460 -23.87 57.02 7.99
C ASN A 460 -22.96 56.51 9.14
N ILE A 461 -23.24 55.32 9.67
CA ILE A 461 -22.48 54.69 10.75
C ILE A 461 -21.36 53.85 10.13
N GLY A 462 -20.11 54.10 10.54
CA GLY A 462 -18.93 53.45 9.98
C GLY A 462 -18.70 52.03 10.53
N ILE A 463 -18.00 51.19 9.76
CA ILE A 463 -17.65 49.81 10.18
C ILE A 463 -16.88 49.75 11.50
N ALA A 464 -16.09 50.79 11.81
CA ALA A 464 -15.28 50.87 13.01
C ALA A 464 -16.09 50.95 14.32
N GLN A 465 -17.41 51.18 14.23
CA GLN A 465 -18.28 51.33 15.40
C GLN A 465 -19.02 50.03 15.78
N ILE A 466 -18.87 48.93 15.01
CA ILE A 466 -19.42 47.62 15.39
C ILE A 466 -18.77 47.21 16.72
N PRO A 467 -19.55 46.90 17.78
CA PRO A 467 -19.02 46.70 19.13
C PRO A 467 -17.84 45.72 19.17
N ARG A 468 -16.68 46.24 19.60
CA ARG A 468 -15.37 45.58 19.71
C ARG A 468 -14.90 44.86 18.44
N LEU A 469 -14.53 45.66 17.44
CA LEU A 469 -13.49 45.32 16.47
C LEU A 469 -12.16 45.92 16.97
N GLY A 470 -11.36 45.14 17.71
CA GLY A 470 -9.95 45.47 17.91
C GLY A 470 -9.30 45.57 16.53
N SER A 471 -8.50 46.62 16.31
CA SER A 471 -7.70 46.87 15.10
C SER A 471 -7.31 45.58 14.39
N PHE A 472 -7.66 45.45 13.10
CA PHE A 472 -7.35 44.29 12.26
C PHE A 472 -5.96 43.72 12.63
N PRO A 473 -5.83 42.61 13.36
CA PRO A 473 -4.74 41.72 13.03
C PRO A 473 -5.06 41.36 11.59
N SER A 474 -4.12 41.55 10.67
CA SER A 474 -4.16 40.77 9.45
C SER A 474 -4.55 39.36 9.87
N ILE A 475 -5.59 38.78 9.26
CA ILE A 475 -5.71 37.33 9.31
C ILE A 475 -4.29 36.84 9.03
N ASP A 476 -3.76 35.96 9.89
CA ASP A 476 -2.75 35.01 9.43
C ASP A 476 -3.45 34.26 8.30
N LEU A 477 -3.49 34.88 7.10
CA LEU A 477 -3.74 34.20 5.85
C LEU A 477 -2.78 33.04 5.94
N PRO A 478 -3.25 31.78 5.85
CA PRO A 478 -2.39 30.64 6.12
C PRO A 478 -1.08 30.90 5.40
N SER A 479 0.00 31.15 6.17
CA SER A 479 1.20 31.76 5.61
C SER A 479 1.62 30.86 4.47
N LEU A 480 1.51 31.33 3.22
CA LEU A 480 1.77 30.50 2.08
C LEU A 480 3.25 30.12 2.16
N ARG A 481 3.50 28.88 2.56
CA ARG A 481 4.81 28.45 3.07
C ARG A 481 5.86 28.56 1.97
N ALA A 482 6.94 29.29 2.25
CA ALA A 482 8.05 29.39 1.32
C ALA A 482 8.65 27.99 1.04
N PRO A 483 9.07 27.72 -0.21
CA PRO A 483 9.81 26.51 -0.52
C PRO A 483 11.16 26.53 0.19
N ARG A 484 11.78 25.36 0.38
CA ARG A 484 13.09 25.23 1.00
C ARG A 484 14.14 24.89 -0.05
N LEU A 485 15.29 25.58 -0.01
CA LEU A 485 16.48 25.11 -0.70
C LEU A 485 17.07 23.97 0.14
N ALA A 486 16.94 22.74 -0.37
CA ALA A 486 17.26 21.51 0.35
C ALA A 486 18.76 21.19 0.33
N ALA A 487 19.38 21.42 -0.83
CA ALA A 487 20.80 21.20 -1.07
C ALA A 487 21.27 22.12 -2.20
N GLY A 488 22.59 22.32 -2.28
CA GLY A 488 23.23 23.01 -3.38
C GLY A 488 24.59 22.41 -3.67
N PHE A 489 25.02 22.52 -4.93
CA PHE A 489 26.32 22.02 -5.38
C PHE A 489 27.00 23.06 -6.26
N ALA A 490 28.27 23.35 -5.95
CA ALA A 490 29.11 24.23 -6.74
C ALA A 490 30.01 23.42 -7.67
N GLY A 491 29.74 23.50 -8.97
CA GLY A 491 30.53 22.89 -10.02
C GLY A 491 31.55 23.85 -10.63
N ASN A 492 32.13 23.44 -11.77
CA ASN A 492 33.05 24.26 -12.54
C ASN A 492 32.27 25.24 -13.43
N THR A 493 32.21 26.53 -13.05
CA THR A 493 31.43 27.59 -13.72
C THR A 493 29.90 27.42 -13.67
N TYR A 494 29.38 26.60 -12.76
CA TYR A 494 27.93 26.47 -12.55
C TYR A 494 27.59 26.11 -11.10
N ASN A 495 26.34 26.35 -10.72
CA ASN A 495 25.77 25.95 -9.43
C ASN A 495 24.45 25.22 -9.64
N TYR A 496 24.23 24.13 -8.92
CA TYR A 496 22.92 23.46 -8.81
C TYR A 496 22.26 23.76 -7.48
N LEU A 497 20.94 23.87 -7.54
CA LEU A 497 20.05 24.02 -6.41
C LEU A 497 19.02 22.89 -6.46
N GLN A 498 18.73 22.30 -5.31
CA GLN A 498 17.64 21.35 -5.15
C GLN A 498 16.55 21.95 -4.25
N PHE A 499 15.30 21.79 -4.66
CA PHE A 499 14.14 22.33 -3.97
C PHE A 499 13.46 21.24 -3.14
N ASN A 500 12.88 21.64 -2.01
CA ASN A 500 11.99 20.80 -1.22
C ASN A 500 10.69 21.59 -0.96
N ILE A 501 9.57 20.90 -1.17
CA ILE A 501 8.22 21.43 -1.02
C ILE A 501 7.36 20.61 -0.05
N ASP A 502 7.97 19.72 0.75
CA ASP A 502 7.25 18.76 1.61
C ASP A 502 6.37 19.46 2.65
N SER A 503 6.67 20.73 2.95
CA SER A 503 5.87 21.57 3.83
C SER A 503 4.76 22.35 3.13
N ILE A 504 4.65 22.29 1.79
CA ILE A 504 3.73 23.07 0.96
C ILE A 504 2.63 22.16 0.42
N ASN A 505 1.40 22.42 0.84
CA ASN A 505 0.22 21.68 0.39
C ASN A 505 -0.58 22.41 -0.71
N TYR A 506 0.04 23.42 -1.35
CA TYR A 506 -0.59 24.26 -2.35
C TYR A 506 0.03 24.03 -3.73
N SER A 507 -0.78 24.12 -4.78
CA SER A 507 -0.29 24.02 -6.16
C SER A 507 0.61 25.20 -6.53
N ILE A 508 1.88 24.90 -6.80
CA ILE A 508 2.89 25.87 -7.23
C ILE A 508 2.86 25.98 -8.75
N GLN A 509 2.63 27.17 -9.29
CA GLN A 509 2.68 27.42 -10.72
C GLN A 509 4.12 27.51 -11.21
N ARG A 510 4.97 28.24 -10.47
CA ARG A 510 6.38 28.45 -10.79
C ARG A 510 7.19 28.83 -9.55
N PHE A 511 8.49 28.59 -9.59
CA PHE A 511 9.45 29.13 -8.63
C PHE A 511 10.16 30.33 -9.25
N LYS A 512 10.28 31.42 -8.49
CA LYS A 512 11.17 32.53 -8.82
C LYS A 512 12.50 32.33 -8.11
N ILE A 513 13.59 32.28 -8.85
CA ILE A 513 14.95 32.12 -8.33
C ILE A 513 15.61 33.48 -8.28
N TYR A 514 16.18 33.80 -7.14
CA TYR A 514 16.90 35.03 -6.89
C TYR A 514 18.35 34.72 -6.56
N VAL A 515 19.24 35.63 -6.94
CA VAL A 515 20.67 35.51 -6.67
C VAL A 515 21.24 36.83 -6.17
N SER A 516 22.18 36.75 -5.23
CA SER A 516 23.07 37.83 -4.83
C SER A 516 24.50 37.38 -5.13
N ILE A 517 25.27 38.23 -5.82
CA ILE A 517 26.64 37.93 -6.23
C ILE A 517 27.58 38.76 -5.34
N ASN A 518 28.53 38.10 -4.67
CA ASN A 518 29.51 38.74 -3.78
C ASN A 518 28.89 39.67 -2.71
N GLY A 519 27.74 39.26 -2.17
CA GLY A 519 27.02 40.04 -1.15
C GLY A 519 26.29 41.28 -1.68
N GLY A 520 26.19 41.45 -3.00
CA GLY A 520 25.43 42.53 -3.63
C GLY A 520 23.90 42.39 -3.46
N ALA A 521 23.15 43.26 -4.14
CA ALA A 521 21.69 43.23 -4.10
C ALA A 521 21.13 41.88 -4.61
N THR A 522 20.08 41.38 -3.95
CA THR A 522 19.37 40.18 -4.40
C THR A 522 18.49 40.54 -5.59
N THR A 523 18.77 39.98 -6.76
CA THR A 523 18.03 40.22 -8.00
C THR A 523 17.31 38.95 -8.46
N LEU A 524 16.20 39.11 -9.19
CA LEU A 524 15.53 37.98 -9.83
C LEU A 524 16.44 37.46 -10.94
N LEU A 525 16.84 36.20 -10.83
CA LEU A 525 17.66 35.50 -11.81
C LEU A 525 16.79 34.84 -12.88
N ASP A 526 15.80 34.06 -12.46
CA ASP A 526 15.01 33.22 -13.36
C ASP A 526 13.66 32.80 -12.75
N SER A 527 12.80 32.19 -13.56
CA SER A 527 11.54 31.58 -13.13
C SER A 527 11.34 30.22 -13.80
N VAL A 528 11.22 29.15 -13.01
CA VAL A 528 10.99 27.78 -13.52
C VAL A 528 9.63 27.24 -13.13
N LEU A 529 9.09 26.29 -13.89
CA LEU A 529 7.78 25.67 -13.61
C LEU A 529 7.75 24.99 -12.23
N GLY A 530 6.57 24.98 -11.60
CA GLY A 530 6.38 24.47 -10.23
C GLY A 530 6.52 22.95 -10.08
N ASN A 531 6.70 22.22 -11.19
CA ASN A 531 7.00 20.79 -11.22
C ASN A 531 8.51 20.50 -11.37
N THR A 532 9.37 21.52 -11.42
CA THR A 532 10.82 21.37 -11.47
C THR A 532 11.40 21.51 -10.06
N PHE A 533 12.03 20.46 -9.53
CA PHE A 533 12.61 20.44 -8.18
C PHE A 533 14.12 20.69 -8.14
N PHE A 534 14.68 21.19 -9.23
CA PHE A 534 16.08 21.57 -9.32
C PHE A 534 16.25 22.79 -10.23
N TYR A 535 17.35 23.51 -10.05
CA TYR A 535 17.74 24.61 -10.92
C TYR A 535 19.25 24.66 -11.07
N ALA A 536 19.71 25.04 -12.25
CA ALA A 536 21.13 25.16 -12.55
C ALA A 536 21.42 26.56 -13.08
N HIS A 537 22.35 27.26 -12.43
CA HIS A 537 22.84 28.56 -12.85
C HIS A 537 24.23 28.37 -13.49
N TYR A 538 24.37 28.68 -14.78
CA TYR A 538 25.58 28.44 -15.59
C TYR A 538 26.36 29.72 -15.87
N GLN A 539 27.51 29.58 -16.53
CA GLN A 539 28.40 30.68 -16.96
C GLN A 539 28.90 31.52 -15.78
N LEU A 540 29.09 30.87 -14.64
CA LEU A 540 29.55 31.51 -13.41
C LEU A 540 31.06 31.69 -13.41
N ILE A 541 31.50 32.72 -12.71
CA ILE A 541 32.92 33.00 -12.51
C ILE A 541 33.37 32.20 -11.29
N ASN A 542 34.37 31.34 -11.47
CA ASN A 542 34.93 30.59 -10.35
C ASN A 542 35.54 31.54 -9.30
N GLY A 543 35.33 31.22 -8.02
CA GLY A 543 35.76 32.04 -6.89
C GLY A 543 34.78 33.15 -6.48
N PHE A 544 33.76 33.44 -7.27
CA PHE A 544 32.69 34.36 -6.87
C PHE A 544 31.67 33.63 -5.99
N SER A 545 31.15 34.32 -4.97
CA SER A 545 30.07 33.81 -4.14
C SER A 545 28.70 34.14 -4.75
N TYR A 546 27.82 33.15 -4.81
CA TYR A 546 26.46 33.27 -5.30
C TYR A 546 25.50 32.78 -4.22
N SER A 547 24.75 33.71 -3.61
CA SER A 547 23.74 33.41 -2.60
C SER A 547 22.36 33.36 -3.24
N TYR A 548 21.71 32.21 -3.19
CA TYR A 548 20.41 31.97 -3.81
C TYR A 548 19.28 31.98 -2.80
N ARG A 549 18.13 32.49 -3.20
CA ARG A 549 16.83 32.36 -2.51
C ARG A 549 15.75 32.08 -3.54
N ILE A 550 14.67 31.42 -3.14
CA ILE A 550 13.55 31.11 -4.02
C ILE A 550 12.23 31.55 -3.40
N LYS A 551 11.26 31.87 -4.26
CA LYS A 551 9.84 32.07 -3.89
C LYS A 551 8.98 31.11 -4.70
N ALA A 552 7.92 30.59 -4.09
CA ALA A 552 6.85 29.91 -4.82
C ALA A 552 5.82 30.94 -5.29
N VAL A 553 5.39 30.82 -6.54
CA VAL A 553 4.20 31.52 -7.07
C VAL A 553 3.09 30.49 -7.18
N TYR A 554 2.03 30.65 -6.41
CA TYR A 554 0.91 29.70 -6.38
C TYR A 554 -0.04 29.92 -7.55
N ALA A 555 -0.91 28.94 -7.81
CA ALA A 555 -1.90 29.01 -8.87
C ALA A 555 -2.86 30.22 -8.75
N SER A 556 -3.03 30.79 -7.55
CA SER A 556 -3.76 32.03 -7.29
C SER A 556 -3.04 33.30 -7.77
N GLY A 557 -1.76 33.20 -8.15
CA GLY A 557 -0.90 34.33 -8.51
C GLY A 557 -0.19 34.99 -7.33
N ILE A 558 -0.45 34.55 -6.09
CA ILE A 558 0.20 35.06 -4.88
C ILE A 558 1.61 34.47 -4.76
N GLU A 559 2.56 35.25 -4.26
CA GLU A 559 3.94 34.80 -4.00
C GLU A 559 4.15 34.47 -2.52
N SER A 560 4.98 33.47 -2.23
CA SER A 560 5.45 33.19 -0.87
C SER A 560 6.47 34.23 -0.39
N GLU A 561 6.80 34.15 0.89
CA GLU A 561 8.05 34.71 1.42
C GLU A 561 9.28 34.03 0.78
N PHE A 562 10.46 34.63 0.99
CA PHE A 562 11.73 34.01 0.56
C PHE A 562 12.02 32.72 1.34
N SER A 563 12.60 31.74 0.64
CA SER A 563 13.22 30.57 1.25
C SER A 563 14.40 30.92 2.15
N ASN A 564 14.95 29.90 2.82
CA ASN A 564 16.34 29.94 3.30
C ASN A 564 17.30 30.27 2.15
N ALA A 565 18.46 30.83 2.49
CA ALA A 565 19.52 31.10 1.52
C ALA A 565 20.53 29.94 1.45
N ILE A 566 21.05 29.65 0.27
CA ILE A 566 22.25 28.82 0.08
C ILE A 566 23.29 29.64 -0.66
N THR A 567 24.51 29.72 -0.13
CA THR A 567 25.64 30.37 -0.80
C THR A 567 26.59 29.33 -1.37
N LEU A 568 26.92 29.47 -2.65
CA LEU A 568 27.80 28.56 -3.39
C LEU A 568 28.92 29.34 -4.06
N ILE A 569 30.12 28.77 -4.08
CA ILE A 569 31.30 29.34 -4.75
C ILE A 569 31.76 28.33 -5.81
N PRO A 570 31.42 28.55 -7.09
CA PRO A 570 31.91 27.71 -8.19
C PRO A 570 33.43 27.64 -8.19
N THR A 571 33.98 26.45 -8.37
CA THR A 571 35.43 26.21 -8.45
C THR A 571 35.71 25.03 -9.37
N ALA A 572 36.99 24.78 -9.67
CA ALA A 572 37.37 23.54 -10.34
C ALA A 572 36.99 22.34 -9.48
N TYR A 573 35.88 21.67 -9.83
CA TYR A 573 35.39 20.51 -9.10
C TYR A 573 36.24 19.27 -9.40
N ILE A 574 36.69 18.59 -8.34
CA ILE A 574 37.36 17.28 -8.41
C ILE A 574 36.37 16.23 -7.90
N PRO A 575 35.90 15.32 -8.75
CA PRO A 575 34.93 14.32 -8.35
C PRO A 575 35.57 13.20 -7.51
N THR A 576 34.77 12.56 -6.66
CA THR A 576 35.22 11.50 -5.75
C THR A 576 34.54 10.16 -6.05
N TRP A 577 35.24 9.06 -5.77
CA TRP A 577 34.67 7.72 -5.95
C TRP A 577 33.59 7.45 -4.91
N ARG A 578 32.46 6.85 -5.33
CA ARG A 578 31.52 6.20 -4.41
C ARG A 578 32.00 4.79 -4.10
N THR A 579 32.44 4.08 -5.14
CA THR A 579 33.05 2.75 -5.05
C THR A 579 34.36 2.80 -5.81
N LEU A 580 35.47 2.60 -5.10
CA LEU A 580 36.78 2.47 -5.73
C LEU A 580 36.77 1.32 -6.76
N PRO A 581 37.60 1.37 -7.81
CA PRO A 581 37.77 0.25 -8.73
C PRO A 581 38.05 -1.05 -7.99
N GLN A 582 37.22 -2.04 -8.24
CA GLN A 582 37.27 -3.33 -7.55
C GLN A 582 37.14 -4.45 -8.56
N TYR A 583 37.89 -5.54 -8.33
CA TYR A 583 37.83 -6.71 -9.18
C TYR A 583 36.44 -7.33 -9.08
N ALA A 584 35.75 -7.42 -10.21
CA ALA A 584 34.34 -7.81 -10.29
C ALA A 584 34.14 -9.20 -10.92
N GLY A 585 35.20 -10.03 -10.86
CA GLY A 585 35.23 -11.36 -11.45
C GLY A 585 35.43 -11.35 -12.96
N ALA A 586 35.66 -12.53 -13.53
CA ALA A 586 35.68 -12.74 -14.98
C ALA A 586 36.59 -11.76 -15.73
N ARG A 587 37.75 -11.41 -15.17
CA ARG A 587 38.70 -10.46 -15.78
C ARG A 587 38.05 -9.08 -16.02
N SER A 588 37.19 -8.66 -15.11
CA SER A 588 36.50 -7.38 -15.16
C SER A 588 36.70 -6.57 -13.88
N VAL A 589 36.63 -5.25 -14.02
CA VAL A 589 36.64 -4.30 -12.91
C VAL A 589 35.33 -3.54 -12.92
N MET A 590 34.72 -3.37 -11.75
CA MET A 590 33.59 -2.48 -11.55
C MET A 590 34.01 -1.32 -10.66
N MET A 591 33.46 -0.14 -10.96
CA MET A 591 33.69 1.08 -10.20
C MET A 591 32.45 1.96 -10.24
N GLU A 592 32.29 2.82 -9.24
CA GLU A 592 31.15 3.75 -9.18
C GLU A 592 31.60 5.16 -8.80
N ALA A 593 31.24 6.12 -9.64
CA ALA A 593 31.40 7.54 -9.40
C ALA A 593 30.42 8.04 -8.33
N SER A 594 30.87 8.92 -7.43
CA SER A 594 29.95 9.65 -6.57
C SER A 594 29.17 10.68 -7.39
N GLN A 595 27.86 10.75 -7.15
CA GLN A 595 27.02 11.79 -7.73
C GLN A 595 27.04 13.01 -6.79
N PRO A 596 27.35 14.21 -7.29
CA PRO A 596 27.33 15.41 -6.45
C PRO A 596 25.94 15.73 -5.86
N LEU A 597 24.89 15.49 -6.66
CA LEU A 597 23.49 15.60 -6.25
C LEU A 597 22.68 14.45 -6.90
N PRO A 598 21.90 13.65 -6.14
CA PRO A 598 21.24 12.44 -6.65
C PRO A 598 20.23 12.65 -7.78
N THR A 599 19.59 13.82 -7.82
CA THR A 599 18.50 14.12 -8.79
C THR A 599 18.96 14.95 -9.98
N ALA A 600 20.24 15.33 -10.04
CA ALA A 600 20.76 16.17 -11.10
C ALA A 600 21.21 15.32 -12.32
N PRO A 601 21.00 15.80 -13.55
CA PRO A 601 21.21 14.99 -14.74
C PRO A 601 22.69 15.05 -15.16
N TYR A 602 23.49 14.11 -14.67
CA TYR A 602 24.93 14.00 -14.95
C TYR A 602 25.27 12.93 -15.99
N LYS A 603 26.41 13.12 -16.66
CA LYS A 603 27.13 12.09 -17.42
C LYS A 603 28.52 11.90 -16.87
N PHE A 604 29.01 10.66 -16.92
CA PHE A 604 30.29 10.22 -16.38
C PHE A 604 31.17 9.68 -17.50
N GLN A 605 32.46 9.96 -17.42
CA GLN A 605 33.46 9.38 -18.31
C GLN A 605 34.57 8.76 -17.46
N PHE A 606 34.88 7.51 -17.73
CA PHE A 606 35.90 6.73 -17.02
C PHE A 606 37.11 6.52 -17.92
N GLU A 607 38.30 6.56 -17.34
CA GLU A 607 39.55 6.30 -18.03
C GLU A 607 40.33 5.23 -17.29
N ASN A 608 40.76 4.21 -18.03
CA ASN A 608 41.79 3.27 -17.62
C ASN A 608 43.16 3.86 -18.02
N ILE A 609 43.85 4.44 -17.05
CA ILE A 609 45.15 5.11 -17.22
C ILE A 609 46.22 4.09 -17.61
N THR A 610 46.08 2.83 -17.19
CA THR A 610 47.05 1.78 -17.53
C THR A 610 47.01 1.42 -19.02
N THR A 611 45.83 1.47 -19.65
CA THR A 611 45.66 1.12 -21.08
C THR A 611 45.47 2.34 -21.98
N ASN A 612 45.40 3.55 -21.41
CA ASN A 612 44.97 4.79 -22.08
C ASN A 612 43.59 4.66 -22.78
N SER A 613 42.72 3.80 -22.26
CA SER A 613 41.37 3.60 -22.76
C SER A 613 40.39 4.52 -22.02
N THR A 614 39.56 5.26 -22.75
CA THR A 614 38.53 6.14 -22.16
C THR A 614 37.15 5.72 -22.65
N SER A 615 36.19 5.60 -21.72
CA SER A 615 34.81 5.31 -22.05
C SER A 615 34.16 6.45 -22.84
N THR A 616 33.05 6.16 -23.52
CA THR A 616 32.10 7.22 -23.91
C THR A 616 31.49 7.86 -22.66
N TRP A 617 30.78 8.99 -22.84
CA TRP A 617 30.00 9.58 -21.75
C TRP A 617 28.77 8.72 -21.44
N LEU A 618 28.69 8.24 -20.20
CA LEU A 618 27.65 7.34 -19.70
C LEU A 618 26.70 8.10 -18.78
N THR A 619 25.40 7.82 -18.83
CA THR A 619 24.44 8.34 -17.83
C THR A 619 24.51 7.57 -16.51
N SER A 620 25.05 6.35 -16.54
CA SER A 620 25.32 5.55 -15.35
C SER A 620 26.56 6.06 -14.62
N SER A 621 26.47 6.22 -13.29
CA SER A 621 27.63 6.43 -12.42
C SER A 621 28.45 5.16 -12.23
N GLN A 622 27.92 3.99 -12.63
CA GLN A 622 28.63 2.72 -12.60
C GLN A 622 29.27 2.43 -13.95
N PHE A 623 30.51 1.96 -13.90
CA PHE A 623 31.25 1.50 -15.07
C PHE A 623 31.87 0.13 -14.81
N ARG A 624 31.82 -0.72 -15.84
CA ARG A 624 32.47 -2.02 -15.84
C ARG A 624 33.35 -2.15 -17.07
N GLU A 625 34.63 -2.43 -16.86
CA GLU A 625 35.56 -2.79 -17.93
C GLU A 625 35.79 -4.30 -17.91
N HIS A 626 35.88 -4.92 -19.09
CA HIS A 626 36.00 -6.37 -19.28
C HIS A 626 37.32 -6.74 -19.96
N ASN A 627 37.62 -8.05 -20.04
CA ASN A 627 38.75 -8.62 -20.78
C ASN A 627 40.15 -8.18 -20.30
N LEU A 628 40.27 -7.80 -19.03
CA LEU A 628 41.53 -7.38 -18.41
C LEU A 628 42.49 -8.58 -18.24
N LEU A 629 43.78 -8.36 -18.05
CA LEU A 629 44.74 -9.46 -17.84
C LEU A 629 44.79 -9.83 -16.35
N GLN A 630 44.70 -11.13 -16.06
CA GLN A 630 44.84 -11.65 -14.69
C GLN A 630 46.23 -11.31 -14.13
N GLY A 631 46.31 -10.94 -12.86
CA GLY A 631 47.55 -10.61 -12.16
C GLY A 631 48.09 -9.22 -12.45
N GLN A 632 47.46 -8.44 -13.33
CA GLN A 632 47.84 -7.06 -13.61
C GLN A 632 47.13 -6.06 -12.68
N THR A 633 47.76 -4.91 -12.47
CA THR A 633 47.17 -3.77 -11.75
C THR A 633 46.75 -2.69 -12.73
N TYR A 634 45.49 -2.29 -12.67
CA TYR A 634 44.90 -1.25 -13.50
C TYR A 634 44.61 0.00 -12.66
N ASN A 635 44.82 1.17 -13.26
CA ASN A 635 44.57 2.46 -12.63
C ASN A 635 43.42 3.15 -13.34
N TYR A 636 42.46 3.66 -12.59
CA TYR A 636 41.29 4.33 -13.12
C TYR A 636 41.13 5.73 -12.55
N ARG A 637 40.56 6.63 -13.34
CA ARG A 637 40.01 7.92 -12.91
C ARG A 637 38.72 8.19 -13.66
N PHE A 638 37.91 9.11 -13.18
CA PHE A 638 36.68 9.50 -13.87
C PHE A 638 36.47 11.00 -13.78
N ARG A 639 35.62 11.53 -14.66
CA ARG A 639 35.15 12.92 -14.61
C ARG A 639 33.67 12.98 -14.89
N VAL A 640 33.04 14.08 -14.48
CA VAL A 640 31.60 14.29 -14.60
C VAL A 640 31.33 15.55 -15.40
N MET A 641 30.22 15.57 -16.14
CA MET A 641 29.67 16.77 -16.76
C MET A 641 28.15 16.82 -16.55
N ASP A 642 27.59 18.02 -16.59
CA ASP A 642 26.15 18.19 -16.73
C ASP A 642 25.70 17.84 -18.16
N THR A 643 24.56 17.17 -18.27
CA THR A 643 24.00 16.76 -19.56
C THR A 643 23.39 17.89 -20.38
N ILE A 644 22.97 19.00 -19.75
CA ILE A 644 22.28 20.10 -20.45
C ILE A 644 23.28 20.94 -21.23
N HIS A 645 24.40 21.31 -20.61
CA HIS A 645 25.43 22.17 -21.22
C HIS A 645 26.69 21.41 -21.67
N GLY A 646 26.82 20.12 -21.32
CA GLY A 646 27.85 19.24 -21.83
C GLY A 646 29.26 19.69 -21.50
N ASN A 647 30.16 19.67 -22.50
CA ASN A 647 31.61 19.74 -22.29
C ASN A 647 32.11 20.97 -21.50
N ILE A 648 31.43 22.11 -21.55
CA ILE A 648 31.85 23.32 -20.81
C ILE A 648 31.74 23.17 -19.29
N THR A 649 30.96 22.19 -18.82
CA THR A 649 30.73 21.90 -17.40
C THR A 649 31.60 20.76 -16.87
N THR A 650 32.53 20.26 -17.71
CA THR A 650 33.38 19.12 -17.37
C THR A 650 34.22 19.42 -16.13
N SER A 651 34.16 18.50 -15.17
CA SER A 651 34.98 18.54 -13.97
C SER A 651 36.46 18.26 -14.28
N GLY A 652 37.33 18.46 -13.30
CA GLY A 652 38.63 17.80 -13.28
C GLY A 652 38.48 16.28 -13.23
N TRP A 653 39.55 15.55 -13.46
CA TRP A 653 39.59 14.11 -13.20
C TRP A 653 39.61 13.84 -11.69
N SER A 654 38.97 12.77 -11.26
CA SER A 654 39.09 12.23 -9.91
C SER A 654 40.54 11.80 -9.62
N THR A 655 40.87 11.64 -8.34
CA THR A 655 42.09 10.97 -7.94
C THR A 655 42.12 9.56 -8.53
N ALA A 656 43.27 9.20 -9.13
CA ALA A 656 43.47 7.87 -9.66
C ALA A 656 43.37 6.81 -8.56
N ALA A 657 42.71 5.70 -8.86
CA ALA A 657 42.56 4.56 -7.96
C ALA A 657 42.96 3.26 -8.67
N SER A 658 43.66 2.39 -7.95
CA SER A 658 44.25 1.18 -8.52
C SER A 658 43.49 -0.08 -8.09
N VAL A 659 43.47 -1.09 -8.95
CA VAL A 659 42.91 -2.41 -8.66
C VAL A 659 43.75 -3.49 -9.31
N SER A 660 44.12 -4.50 -8.53
CA SER A 660 44.75 -5.72 -9.04
C SER A 660 43.70 -6.73 -9.45
N ILE A 661 43.87 -7.33 -10.63
CA ILE A 661 42.98 -8.38 -11.14
C ILE A 661 43.41 -9.71 -10.52
N VAL A 662 42.87 -9.96 -9.33
CA VAL A 662 43.09 -11.20 -8.58
C VAL A 662 41.77 -11.90 -8.32
N ASP A 663 41.66 -13.14 -8.80
CA ASP A 663 40.45 -13.98 -8.67
C ASP A 663 40.12 -14.43 -7.26
N SER A 664 40.93 -14.07 -6.27
CA SER A 664 40.69 -14.44 -4.88
C SER A 664 41.09 -13.32 -3.92
N ALA A 665 40.32 -13.17 -2.85
CA ALA A 665 40.57 -12.21 -1.78
C ALA A 665 40.39 -12.87 -0.41
N LYS A 666 41.17 -12.43 0.60
CA LYS A 666 41.00 -12.91 1.98
C LYS A 666 39.63 -12.51 2.51
N GLY A 667 38.84 -13.48 2.95
CA GLY A 667 37.47 -13.25 3.38
C GLY A 667 36.49 -12.96 2.23
N GLY A 668 36.93 -13.00 0.97
CA GLY A 668 36.10 -12.67 -0.20
C GLY A 668 36.05 -11.18 -0.51
N PHE A 669 34.98 -10.76 -1.17
CA PHE A 669 34.89 -9.44 -1.82
C PHE A 669 33.83 -8.56 -1.15
N THR A 670 34.03 -7.24 -1.15
CA THR A 670 33.17 -6.25 -0.45
C THR A 670 32.62 -5.15 -1.35
N TYR A 671 32.71 -5.31 -2.68
CA TYR A 671 32.42 -4.23 -3.62
C TYR A 671 30.94 -3.92 -3.87
N LYS A 672 30.01 -4.77 -3.40
CA LYS A 672 28.57 -4.59 -3.67
C LYS A 672 27.81 -3.89 -2.54
N PHE A 673 28.49 -3.28 -1.56
CA PHE A 673 27.82 -2.59 -0.44
C PHE A 673 27.40 -1.13 -0.73
N ALA A 674 27.61 -0.62 -1.94
CA ALA A 674 27.29 0.77 -2.30
C ALA A 674 25.81 1.15 -2.14
N PHE A 675 24.90 0.17 -2.11
CA PHE A 675 23.47 0.39 -1.89
C PHE A 675 23.13 0.75 -0.44
N ILE A 676 24.04 0.50 0.50
CA ILE A 676 23.83 0.70 1.94
C ILE A 676 24.10 2.15 2.33
N ASP A 677 23.23 2.70 3.17
CA ASP A 677 23.42 3.99 3.82
C ASP A 677 23.63 3.79 5.33
N ASN A 678 24.86 4.07 5.79
CA ASN A 678 25.25 3.99 7.20
C ASN A 678 24.62 5.10 8.07
N ASN A 679 24.07 6.15 7.47
CA ASN A 679 23.47 7.26 8.22
C ASN A 679 21.94 7.14 8.28
N SER A 680 21.33 6.39 7.36
CA SER A 680 19.89 6.15 7.37
C SER A 680 19.53 4.97 8.29
N ILE A 681 18.50 5.17 9.13
CA ILE A 681 17.87 4.12 9.94
C ILE A 681 16.65 3.50 9.24
N ALA A 682 16.16 4.14 8.17
CA ALA A 682 14.93 3.77 7.50
C ALA A 682 15.19 2.74 6.37
N PRO A 683 14.30 1.75 6.18
CA PRO A 683 14.32 0.89 5.01
C PRO A 683 14.12 1.73 3.72
N PRO A 684 14.53 1.22 2.53
CA PRO A 684 15.00 -0.14 2.29
C PRO A 684 16.50 -0.33 2.51
N ASN A 685 17.31 0.73 2.63
CA ASN A 685 18.77 0.64 2.55
C ASN A 685 19.52 1.07 3.83
N GLY A 686 18.82 1.55 4.85
CA GLY A 686 19.44 2.02 6.08
C GLY A 686 20.03 0.89 6.93
N ILE A 687 21.29 1.04 7.33
CA ILE A 687 21.90 0.19 8.36
C ILE A 687 22.10 0.89 9.70
N GLY A 688 21.66 2.15 9.81
CA GLY A 688 21.80 2.97 11.01
C GLY A 688 23.26 3.25 11.41
N PRO A 689 23.45 4.10 12.43
CA PRO A 689 24.77 4.46 12.91
C PRO A 689 25.50 3.23 13.47
N THR A 690 26.47 2.73 12.71
CA THR A 690 27.37 1.64 13.10
C THR A 690 28.83 2.08 12.93
N THR A 691 29.70 1.58 13.79
CA THR A 691 31.16 1.73 13.66
C THR A 691 31.75 0.78 12.61
N TYR A 692 30.99 -0.23 12.19
CA TYR A 692 31.41 -1.18 11.19
C TYR A 692 31.29 -0.60 9.78
N ASN A 693 32.39 -0.64 9.02
CA ASN A 693 32.41 -0.30 7.61
C ASN A 693 32.43 -1.57 6.77
N PRO A 694 31.36 -1.94 6.05
CA PRO A 694 31.32 -3.16 5.25
C PRO A 694 32.31 -3.16 4.07
N LEU A 695 32.86 -2.00 3.69
CA LEU A 695 33.92 -1.90 2.69
C LEU A 695 35.32 -2.20 3.25
N GLN A 696 35.48 -2.21 4.58
CA GLN A 696 36.74 -2.43 5.29
C GLN A 696 36.56 -3.52 6.36
N ILE A 697 36.75 -4.78 5.95
CA ILE A 697 36.58 -5.92 6.85
C ILE A 697 37.90 -6.34 7.50
N ASP A 698 37.85 -6.89 8.72
CA ASP A 698 38.99 -7.57 9.31
C ASP A 698 39.24 -8.90 8.56
N THR A 699 40.42 -9.02 7.96
CA THR A 699 40.82 -10.23 7.20
C THR A 699 41.69 -11.18 8.01
N THR A 700 41.88 -10.91 9.31
CA THR A 700 42.73 -11.70 10.20
C THR A 700 42.20 -13.13 10.33
N GLY A 701 43.03 -14.11 9.99
CA GLY A 701 42.68 -15.53 10.06
C GLY A 701 41.73 -16.03 8.97
N LEU A 702 41.18 -15.14 8.13
CA LEU A 702 40.33 -15.49 7.01
C LEU A 702 41.14 -16.10 5.85
N ARG A 703 40.59 -17.12 5.21
CA ARG A 703 41.18 -17.71 3.99
C ARG A 703 40.86 -16.90 2.74
N PHE A 704 41.58 -17.21 1.67
CA PHE A 704 41.25 -16.71 0.33
C PHE A 704 39.98 -17.38 -0.20
N ILE A 705 39.06 -16.57 -0.71
CA ILE A 705 37.81 -16.98 -1.35
C ILE A 705 37.86 -16.54 -2.81
N LYS A 706 37.64 -17.48 -3.73
CA LYS A 706 37.58 -17.18 -5.16
C LYS A 706 36.29 -16.48 -5.55
N HIS A 707 36.37 -15.58 -6.51
CA HIS A 707 35.19 -14.92 -7.07
C HIS A 707 34.25 -15.95 -7.70
N VAL A 708 32.94 -15.63 -7.74
CA VAL A 708 31.97 -16.41 -8.52
C VAL A 708 32.36 -16.43 -10.01
N PRO A 709 32.27 -17.57 -10.72
CA PRO A 709 32.54 -17.63 -12.15
C PRO A 709 31.52 -16.81 -12.98
N PRO A 710 31.77 -16.57 -14.28
CA PRO A 710 30.84 -15.88 -15.17
C PRO A 710 29.44 -16.53 -15.20
N PRO A 711 28.38 -15.78 -15.54
CA PRO A 711 27.04 -16.35 -15.72
C PRO A 711 27.02 -17.52 -16.70
N GLY A 712 26.30 -18.58 -16.34
CA GLY A 712 26.24 -19.83 -17.13
C GLY A 712 27.47 -20.75 -16.99
N VAL A 713 28.39 -20.48 -16.06
CA VAL A 713 29.48 -21.39 -15.68
C VAL A 713 29.25 -21.87 -14.24
N HIS A 714 29.21 -23.19 -14.04
CA HIS A 714 28.79 -23.83 -12.79
C HIS A 714 29.65 -25.05 -12.43
N PRO A 715 29.80 -25.41 -11.14
CA PRO A 715 29.12 -24.82 -9.98
C PRO A 715 29.59 -23.40 -9.66
N ARG A 716 28.72 -22.61 -9.01
CA ARG A 716 28.99 -21.19 -8.73
C ARG A 716 28.46 -20.72 -7.38
N ILE A 717 27.63 -21.50 -6.68
CA ILE A 717 27.05 -21.02 -5.42
C ILE A 717 28.12 -20.95 -4.34
N TYR A 718 28.80 -22.07 -4.05
CA TYR A 718 29.81 -22.18 -2.99
C TYR A 718 31.24 -22.45 -3.47
N CYS A 719 31.40 -23.13 -4.60
CA CYS A 719 32.69 -23.46 -5.21
C CYS A 719 32.65 -23.17 -6.71
N ASN A 720 33.81 -23.21 -7.35
CA ASN A 720 33.95 -23.08 -8.79
C ASN A 720 34.27 -24.45 -9.43
N PRO A 721 34.12 -24.62 -10.75
CA PRO A 721 34.43 -25.89 -11.44
C PRO A 721 35.84 -26.40 -11.15
N GLU A 722 36.82 -25.49 -11.11
CA GLU A 722 38.22 -25.80 -10.88
C GLU A 722 38.54 -26.28 -9.45
N ASP A 723 37.64 -26.12 -8.49
CA ASP A 723 37.85 -26.55 -7.09
C ASP A 723 37.68 -28.07 -6.91
N SER A 724 37.16 -28.77 -7.93
CA SER A 724 36.87 -30.22 -7.89
C SER A 724 38.06 -31.10 -7.47
N MET A 725 39.30 -30.73 -7.84
CA MET A 725 40.50 -31.50 -7.47
C MET A 725 40.82 -31.40 -5.98
N ASP A 726 40.76 -30.20 -5.38
CA ASP A 726 40.98 -30.02 -3.93
C ASP A 726 39.88 -30.71 -3.13
N ILE A 727 38.63 -30.64 -3.61
CA ILE A 727 37.50 -31.33 -3.00
C ILE A 727 37.73 -32.85 -2.97
N LYS A 728 38.09 -33.47 -4.10
CA LYS A 728 38.43 -34.91 -4.16
C LYS A 728 39.58 -35.26 -3.22
N TRP A 729 40.62 -34.43 -3.19
CA TRP A 729 41.74 -34.63 -2.29
C TRP A 729 41.29 -34.64 -0.83
N ARG A 730 40.45 -33.69 -0.39
CA ARG A 730 39.99 -33.63 1.00
C ARG A 730 39.05 -34.76 1.37
N LEU A 731 38.15 -35.14 0.47
CA LEU A 731 37.27 -36.29 0.62
C LEU A 731 38.06 -37.60 0.78
N THR A 732 39.25 -37.69 0.20
CA THR A 732 40.10 -38.89 0.28
C THR A 732 41.05 -38.85 1.47
N ASN A 733 41.66 -37.69 1.75
CA ASN A 733 42.82 -37.59 2.63
C ASN A 733 42.49 -37.13 4.05
N THR A 734 41.35 -36.46 4.28
CA THR A 734 40.96 -36.00 5.62
C THR A 734 40.00 -36.98 6.30
N ALA A 735 40.06 -37.07 7.63
CA ALA A 735 39.19 -37.98 8.39
C ALA A 735 37.70 -37.62 8.23
N SER A 736 37.36 -36.33 8.34
CA SER A 736 36.00 -35.83 8.12
C SER A 736 35.56 -36.00 6.66
N GLY A 737 36.46 -35.74 5.70
CA GLY A 737 36.19 -35.92 4.28
C GLY A 737 35.86 -37.36 3.91
N ARG A 738 36.63 -38.34 4.40
CA ARG A 738 36.36 -39.77 4.14
C ARG A 738 35.01 -40.22 4.67
N ALA A 739 34.66 -39.77 5.87
CA ALA A 739 33.40 -40.14 6.47
C ALA A 739 32.19 -39.51 5.75
N LEU A 740 32.33 -38.26 5.30
CA LEU A 740 31.33 -37.63 4.46
C LEU A 740 31.23 -38.32 3.09
N ALA A 741 32.36 -38.63 2.45
CA ALA A 741 32.37 -39.32 1.16
C ALA A 741 31.60 -40.65 1.24
N LYS A 742 31.82 -41.44 2.31
CA LYS A 742 31.05 -42.65 2.59
C LYS A 742 29.55 -42.36 2.80
N TYR A 743 29.21 -41.29 3.52
CA TYR A 743 27.81 -40.91 3.73
C TYR A 743 27.08 -40.55 2.43
N ILE A 744 27.69 -39.70 1.61
CA ILE A 744 27.17 -39.31 0.28
C ILE A 744 27.00 -40.57 -0.58
N HIS A 745 28.06 -41.37 -0.69
CA HIS A 745 28.06 -42.57 -1.52
C HIS A 745 27.05 -43.63 -1.06
N ALA A 746 26.85 -43.83 0.25
CA ALA A 746 25.82 -44.75 0.75
C ALA A 746 24.40 -44.31 0.32
N ASN A 747 24.11 -43.01 0.34
CA ASN A 747 22.81 -42.49 -0.06
C ASN A 747 22.58 -42.60 -1.57
N THR A 748 23.60 -42.29 -2.39
CA THR A 748 23.49 -42.39 -3.85
C THR A 748 23.43 -43.84 -4.33
N VAL A 749 24.15 -44.76 -3.68
CA VAL A 749 24.01 -46.20 -3.93
C VAL A 749 22.61 -46.70 -3.58
N LEU A 750 22.01 -46.26 -2.47
CA LEU A 750 20.62 -46.59 -2.13
C LEU A 750 19.64 -46.03 -3.17
N LEU A 751 19.85 -44.78 -3.61
CA LEU A 751 19.03 -44.14 -4.66
C LEU A 751 19.07 -44.92 -5.98
N GLN A 752 20.22 -45.48 -6.35
CA GLN A 752 20.38 -46.23 -7.60
C GLN A 752 19.88 -47.68 -7.51
N LEU A 753 20.24 -48.40 -6.44
CA LEU A 753 19.92 -49.83 -6.28
C LEU A 753 18.55 -50.09 -5.66
N GLY A 754 18.08 -49.20 -4.77
CA GLY A 754 16.88 -49.39 -3.96
C GLY A 754 17.07 -50.36 -2.79
N ALA A 755 16.14 -50.32 -1.83
CA ALA A 755 16.24 -51.11 -0.60
C ALA A 755 16.29 -52.64 -0.81
N GLY A 756 15.76 -53.16 -1.92
CA GLY A 756 15.77 -54.61 -2.20
C GLY A 756 17.14 -55.18 -2.62
N VAL A 757 18.02 -54.32 -3.15
CA VAL A 757 19.36 -54.72 -3.67
C VAL A 757 20.49 -54.13 -2.83
N PHE A 758 20.23 -53.03 -2.13
CA PHE A 758 21.20 -52.39 -1.25
C PHE A 758 21.69 -53.33 -0.14
N ASN A 759 23.01 -53.51 -0.03
CA ASN A 759 23.61 -54.36 0.99
C ASN A 759 23.98 -53.53 2.23
N GLY A 760 23.15 -53.65 3.28
CA GLY A 760 23.36 -52.96 4.56
C GLY A 760 24.69 -53.29 5.26
N ASN A 761 25.34 -54.39 4.89
CA ASN A 761 26.60 -54.86 5.45
C ASN A 761 27.83 -54.50 4.61
N ALA A 762 27.67 -53.98 3.40
CA ALA A 762 28.79 -53.65 2.52
C ALA A 762 29.61 -52.45 3.01
N ASN A 763 30.89 -52.40 2.63
CA ASN A 763 31.84 -51.36 3.06
C ASN A 763 31.36 -49.92 2.72
N TYR A 764 30.64 -49.73 1.61
CA TYR A 764 30.08 -48.43 1.25
C TYR A 764 29.05 -47.92 2.28
N ASN A 765 28.36 -48.82 3.00
CA ASN A 765 27.41 -48.48 4.05
C ASN A 765 28.03 -48.57 5.45
N ARG A 766 29.33 -48.84 5.59
CA ARG A 766 29.99 -48.91 6.90
C ARG A 766 30.91 -47.71 7.09
N ASP A 767 30.81 -47.05 8.22
CA ASP A 767 31.76 -46.00 8.58
C ASP A 767 33.16 -46.57 8.92
N THR A 768 34.08 -45.72 9.39
CA THR A 768 35.43 -46.16 9.80
C THR A 768 35.45 -47.05 11.03
N LEU A 769 34.32 -47.19 11.74
CA LEU A 769 34.14 -48.01 12.94
C LEU A 769 33.27 -49.24 12.66
N GLY A 770 32.92 -49.49 11.39
CA GLY A 770 32.10 -50.63 11.00
C GLY A 770 30.60 -50.46 11.25
N VAL A 771 30.12 -49.27 11.63
CA VAL A 771 28.69 -49.06 11.89
C VAL A 771 27.95 -48.66 10.63
N ALA A 772 26.74 -49.21 10.47
CA ALA A 772 25.90 -49.00 9.29
C ALA A 772 25.46 -47.53 9.19
N ILE A 773 25.84 -46.83 8.11
CA ILE A 773 25.50 -45.44 7.85
C ILE A 773 23.99 -45.28 7.69
N ILE A 774 23.39 -46.08 6.82
CA ILE A 774 21.95 -46.22 6.65
C ILE A 774 21.52 -47.50 7.37
N SER A 775 20.84 -47.34 8.50
CA SER A 775 20.33 -48.46 9.32
C SER A 775 18.91 -48.89 8.94
N ASN A 776 18.07 -47.96 8.44
CA ASN A 776 16.71 -48.24 8.00
C ASN A 776 16.56 -47.94 6.49
N GLN A 777 16.84 -48.94 5.67
CA GLN A 777 16.83 -48.82 4.21
C GLN A 777 15.42 -48.54 3.68
N GLY A 778 14.38 -49.15 4.26
CA GLY A 778 12.99 -48.96 3.83
C GLY A 778 12.52 -47.52 4.00
N PHE A 779 12.87 -46.90 5.13
CA PHE A 779 12.55 -45.49 5.38
C PHE A 779 13.30 -44.52 4.47
N SER A 780 14.57 -44.81 4.19
CA SER A 780 15.44 -43.98 3.34
C SER A 780 15.24 -44.23 1.84
N ASN A 781 14.46 -45.23 1.43
CA ASN A 781 14.31 -45.58 0.02
C ASN A 781 13.40 -44.60 -0.72
N VAL A 782 13.99 -43.76 -1.58
CA VAL A 782 13.27 -42.81 -2.45
C VAL A 782 13.35 -43.18 -3.93
N LYS A 783 14.00 -44.30 -4.26
CA LYS A 783 14.19 -44.77 -5.64
C LYS A 783 12.89 -44.87 -6.45
N PRO A 784 11.76 -45.37 -5.92
CA PRO A 784 10.53 -45.47 -6.71
C PRO A 784 10.07 -44.12 -7.28
N TRP A 785 10.14 -43.05 -6.49
CA TRP A 785 9.80 -41.71 -6.95
C TRP A 785 10.81 -41.17 -7.97
N TYR A 786 12.11 -41.41 -7.73
CA TYR A 786 13.15 -41.00 -8.67
C TYR A 786 13.03 -41.70 -10.03
N ASP A 787 12.77 -43.01 -10.04
CA ASP A 787 12.59 -43.79 -11.26
C ASP A 787 11.34 -43.34 -12.03
N SER A 788 10.19 -43.13 -11.35
CA SER A 788 8.98 -42.60 -11.99
C SER A 788 9.21 -41.23 -12.63
N LEU A 789 9.86 -40.29 -11.92
CA LEU A 789 10.21 -38.99 -12.48
C LEU A 789 11.13 -39.12 -13.71
N ALA A 790 12.13 -40.00 -13.64
CA ALA A 790 13.05 -40.24 -14.75
C ALA A 790 12.37 -40.88 -15.98
N LEU A 791 11.26 -41.60 -15.78
CA LEU A 791 10.41 -42.18 -16.82
C LEU A 791 9.35 -41.20 -17.36
N GLY A 792 9.24 -39.99 -16.79
CA GLY A 792 8.20 -39.02 -17.17
C GLY A 792 6.84 -39.26 -16.51
N ASP A 793 6.75 -40.20 -15.56
CA ASP A 793 5.54 -40.45 -14.80
C ASP A 793 5.34 -39.35 -13.74
N ILE A 794 4.48 -38.40 -14.07
CA ILE A 794 4.07 -37.31 -13.17
C ILE A 794 2.99 -37.75 -12.16
N GLY A 795 2.50 -38.99 -12.26
CA GLY A 795 1.44 -39.54 -11.45
C GLY A 795 1.82 -39.62 -9.96
N VAL A 796 3.10 -39.88 -9.70
CA VAL A 796 3.68 -39.96 -8.36
C VAL A 796 3.71 -38.62 -7.62
N LEU A 797 3.45 -37.51 -8.31
CA LEU A 797 3.37 -36.16 -7.73
C LEU A 797 1.92 -35.70 -7.43
N HIS A 798 0.89 -36.49 -7.77
CA HIS A 798 -0.53 -36.07 -7.63
C HIS A 798 -0.96 -35.78 -6.20
N ASN A 799 -0.26 -36.32 -5.21
CA ASN A 799 -0.56 -36.06 -3.81
C ASN A 799 0.62 -35.36 -3.14
N PHE A 800 0.90 -34.13 -3.58
CA PHE A 800 1.89 -33.26 -2.94
C PHE A 800 1.67 -33.23 -1.43
N ASN A 801 0.42 -33.24 -0.95
CA ASN A 801 0.04 -33.32 0.47
C ASN A 801 0.65 -34.53 1.23
N ASN A 802 0.80 -35.69 0.57
CA ASN A 802 1.45 -36.87 1.16
C ASN A 802 2.99 -36.79 1.12
N LEU A 803 3.58 -35.96 0.26
CA LEU A 803 5.02 -35.72 0.21
C LEU A 803 5.52 -34.85 1.38
N TRP A 804 4.65 -34.01 1.99
CA TRP A 804 4.99 -33.19 3.17
C TRP A 804 5.19 -34.02 4.46
N GLY A 805 4.89 -35.32 4.44
CA GLY A 805 5.29 -36.28 5.49
C GLY A 805 6.80 -36.59 5.54
N GLY A 806 7.64 -35.72 4.95
CA GLY A 806 9.10 -35.81 4.92
C GLY A 806 9.71 -36.57 3.73
N ALA A 807 8.91 -37.16 2.84
CA ALA A 807 9.40 -37.92 1.70
C ALA A 807 10.00 -37.03 0.59
N SER A 808 9.42 -35.84 0.32
CA SER A 808 9.98 -34.89 -0.67
C SER A 808 11.34 -34.36 -0.25
N GLY A 809 11.51 -34.00 1.02
CA GLY A 809 12.79 -33.55 1.57
C GLY A 809 13.88 -34.62 1.49
N ARG A 810 13.53 -35.90 1.73
CA ARG A 810 14.45 -37.03 1.54
C ARG A 810 14.83 -37.24 0.07
N LEU A 811 13.85 -37.19 -0.84
CA LEU A 811 14.11 -37.29 -2.27
C LEU A 811 15.05 -36.17 -2.73
N ALA A 812 14.69 -34.93 -2.45
CA ALA A 812 15.48 -33.74 -2.74
C ALA A 812 16.93 -33.85 -2.25
N ALA A 813 17.10 -34.30 -1.01
CA ALA A 813 18.42 -34.51 -0.41
C ALA A 813 19.24 -35.56 -1.18
N GLN A 814 18.69 -36.73 -1.46
CA GLN A 814 19.43 -37.76 -2.21
C GLN A 814 19.71 -37.36 -3.66
N LEU A 815 18.80 -36.65 -4.33
CA LEU A 815 19.04 -36.10 -5.67
C LEU A 815 20.16 -35.05 -5.68
N ALA A 816 20.29 -34.25 -4.62
CA ALA A 816 21.41 -33.32 -4.49
C ALA A 816 22.75 -34.04 -4.22
N HIS A 817 22.76 -35.18 -3.52
CA HIS A 817 23.98 -35.99 -3.33
C HIS A 817 24.40 -36.58 -4.68
N GLU A 818 23.40 -37.07 -5.42
CA GLU A 818 23.58 -37.61 -6.76
C GLU A 818 24.17 -36.57 -7.70
N ALA A 819 23.67 -35.34 -7.69
CA ALA A 819 24.20 -34.24 -8.50
C ALA A 819 25.67 -33.96 -8.18
N PHE A 820 26.01 -33.86 -6.89
CA PHE A 820 27.37 -33.59 -6.42
C PHE A 820 28.35 -34.72 -6.80
N GLU A 821 27.95 -35.98 -6.62
CA GLU A 821 28.79 -37.13 -6.96
C GLU A 821 28.97 -37.27 -8.48
N CYS A 822 27.90 -37.07 -9.26
CA CYS A 822 27.95 -37.04 -10.73
C CYS A 822 28.87 -35.93 -11.25
N TRP A 823 28.88 -34.75 -10.63
CA TRP A 823 29.79 -33.67 -10.96
C TRP A 823 31.25 -34.04 -10.67
N LEU A 824 31.53 -34.51 -9.45
CA LEU A 824 32.91 -34.84 -9.06
C LEU A 824 33.49 -35.97 -9.92
N TYR A 825 32.74 -37.05 -10.13
CA TYR A 825 33.25 -38.28 -10.76
C TYR A 825 32.83 -38.43 -12.22
N LYS A 826 32.47 -37.32 -12.88
CA LYS A 826 32.12 -37.26 -14.30
C LYS A 826 33.14 -38.01 -15.17
N GLY A 827 32.64 -38.87 -16.06
CA GLY A 827 33.45 -39.69 -16.95
C GLY A 827 33.99 -41.00 -16.35
N THR A 828 33.68 -41.32 -15.09
CA THR A 828 34.06 -42.58 -14.44
C THR A 828 32.85 -43.50 -14.22
N ILE A 829 33.11 -44.75 -13.81
CA ILE A 829 32.10 -45.74 -13.45
C ILE A 829 32.10 -45.90 -11.93
N ASP A 830 30.91 -45.89 -11.32
CA ASP A 830 30.75 -46.29 -9.93
C ASP A 830 30.88 -47.82 -9.82
N PRO A 831 31.89 -48.34 -9.11
CA PRO A 831 32.13 -49.78 -9.01
C PRO A 831 31.05 -50.53 -8.21
N VAL A 832 30.23 -49.85 -7.41
CA VAL A 832 29.18 -50.48 -6.61
C VAL A 832 27.89 -50.65 -7.41
N THR A 833 27.47 -49.59 -8.12
CA THR A 833 26.25 -49.61 -8.95
C THR A 833 26.52 -50.10 -10.37
N ASN A 834 27.78 -50.27 -10.75
CA ASN A 834 28.25 -50.63 -12.10
C ASN A 834 27.64 -49.73 -13.20
N THR A 835 27.41 -48.46 -12.88
CA THR A 835 26.79 -47.47 -13.77
C THR A 835 27.71 -46.26 -13.91
N SER A 836 27.85 -45.73 -15.12
CA SER A 836 28.65 -44.53 -15.35
C SER A 836 28.00 -43.31 -14.69
N TYR A 837 28.82 -42.38 -14.17
CA TYR A 837 28.31 -41.13 -13.61
C TYR A 837 27.62 -40.25 -14.66
N VAL A 838 27.97 -40.39 -15.94
CA VAL A 838 27.29 -39.69 -17.03
C VAL A 838 25.86 -40.22 -17.21
N THR A 839 25.67 -41.55 -17.22
CA THR A 839 24.34 -42.17 -17.32
C THR A 839 23.46 -41.81 -16.12
N ARG A 840 24.06 -41.78 -14.92
CA ARG A 840 23.40 -41.34 -13.69
C ARG A 840 22.99 -39.86 -13.76
N ALA A 841 23.86 -38.98 -14.24
CA ALA A 841 23.58 -37.57 -14.46
C ALA A 841 22.45 -37.34 -15.47
N GLU A 842 22.42 -38.07 -16.59
CA GLU A 842 21.35 -37.99 -17.58
C GLU A 842 19.99 -38.40 -17.00
N LYS A 843 19.97 -39.47 -16.19
CA LYS A 843 18.76 -39.91 -15.47
C LYS A 843 18.30 -38.84 -14.48
N LEU A 844 19.21 -38.24 -13.74
CA LEU A 844 18.93 -37.15 -12.81
C LEU A 844 18.36 -35.91 -13.54
N ALA A 845 18.98 -35.51 -14.65
CA ALA A 845 18.57 -34.37 -15.46
C ALA A 845 17.14 -34.54 -15.99
N ARG A 846 16.78 -35.75 -16.46
CA ARG A 846 15.40 -36.06 -16.85
C ARG A 846 14.43 -35.93 -15.67
N ALA A 847 14.75 -36.54 -14.53
CA ALA A 847 13.87 -36.54 -13.36
C ALA A 847 13.54 -35.13 -12.86
N ILE A 848 14.56 -34.27 -12.68
CA ILE A 848 14.33 -32.89 -12.20
C ILE A 848 13.63 -32.01 -13.24
N THR A 849 13.87 -32.24 -14.53
CA THR A 849 13.18 -31.52 -15.62
C THR A 849 11.69 -31.83 -15.61
N ILE A 850 11.33 -33.11 -15.46
CA ILE A 850 9.93 -33.54 -15.36
C ILE A 850 9.27 -32.96 -14.10
N TRP A 851 9.97 -32.98 -12.96
CA TRP A 851 9.48 -32.38 -11.72
C TRP A 851 9.19 -30.88 -11.89
N CYS A 852 10.14 -30.13 -12.45
CA CYS A 852 9.98 -28.69 -12.71
C CYS A 852 8.87 -28.40 -13.73
N THR A 853 8.79 -29.19 -14.81
CA THR A 853 7.74 -29.05 -15.84
C THR A 853 6.36 -29.19 -15.24
N LYS A 854 6.16 -30.22 -14.38
CA LYS A 854 4.87 -30.45 -13.72
C LYS A 854 4.50 -29.30 -12.79
N ALA A 855 5.46 -28.78 -12.02
CA ALA A 855 5.20 -27.66 -11.12
C ALA A 855 4.87 -26.37 -11.86
N LEU A 856 5.56 -26.09 -12.97
CA LEU A 856 5.31 -24.92 -13.83
C LEU A 856 3.96 -24.99 -14.56
N ALA A 857 3.47 -26.19 -14.87
CA ALA A 857 2.20 -26.39 -15.57
C ALA A 857 0.96 -26.35 -14.66
N ASP A 858 1.13 -26.21 -13.34
CA ASP A 858 0.01 -26.18 -12.40
C ASP A 858 -0.61 -24.78 -12.26
N ASN A 859 -1.65 -24.53 -13.05
CA ASN A 859 -2.39 -23.26 -13.03
C ASN A 859 -3.23 -23.03 -11.77
N ASN A 860 -3.55 -24.08 -10.99
CA ASN A 860 -4.38 -23.93 -9.79
C ASN A 860 -3.57 -23.45 -8.60
N ASN A 861 -2.27 -23.75 -8.58
CA ASN A 861 -1.34 -23.29 -7.55
C ASN A 861 0.01 -22.95 -8.20
N PRO A 862 0.10 -21.87 -8.99
CA PRO A 862 1.32 -21.53 -9.73
C PRO A 862 2.54 -21.45 -8.83
N LEU A 863 3.68 -21.90 -9.34
CA LEU A 863 4.93 -21.90 -8.58
C LEU A 863 5.31 -20.46 -8.17
N SER A 864 5.59 -20.27 -6.88
CA SER A 864 5.92 -18.99 -6.25
C SER A 864 6.86 -19.19 -5.05
N PHE A 865 7.37 -18.09 -4.50
CA PHE A 865 8.16 -18.10 -3.28
C PHE A 865 7.45 -18.84 -2.11
N GLN A 866 6.14 -18.64 -1.96
CA GLN A 866 5.33 -19.19 -0.87
C GLN A 866 5.16 -20.72 -0.96
N ASN A 867 5.26 -21.30 -2.16
CA ASN A 867 5.09 -22.75 -2.38
C ASN A 867 6.36 -23.42 -2.95
N ARG A 868 7.52 -22.79 -2.75
CA ARG A 868 8.85 -23.24 -3.23
C ARG A 868 9.22 -24.70 -2.92
N ASP A 869 8.67 -25.27 -1.86
CA ASP A 869 8.91 -26.67 -1.47
C ASP A 869 8.37 -27.68 -2.50
N ARG A 870 7.47 -27.23 -3.37
CA ARG A 870 6.92 -28.04 -4.47
C ARG A 870 7.97 -28.56 -5.45
N ILE A 871 9.11 -27.88 -5.56
CA ILE A 871 10.23 -28.30 -6.41
C ILE A 871 11.52 -28.47 -5.61
N ALA A 872 11.45 -28.87 -4.34
CA ALA A 872 12.63 -29.05 -3.50
C ALA A 872 13.42 -27.76 -3.19
N ASN A 873 12.81 -26.57 -3.29
CA ASN A 873 13.35 -25.32 -2.75
C ASN A 873 14.86 -25.12 -3.07
N LEU A 874 15.71 -24.92 -2.05
CA LEU A 874 17.16 -24.76 -2.19
C LEU A 874 17.91 -26.00 -2.71
N GLN A 875 17.41 -27.22 -2.49
CA GLN A 875 18.09 -28.42 -2.98
C GLN A 875 18.05 -28.45 -4.51
N MET A 876 16.98 -27.95 -5.13
CA MET A 876 16.92 -27.78 -6.58
C MET A 876 17.95 -26.79 -7.10
N ALA A 877 18.21 -25.71 -6.35
CA ALA A 877 19.28 -24.76 -6.69
C ALA A 877 20.65 -25.46 -6.67
N MET A 878 20.92 -26.30 -5.67
CA MET A 878 22.17 -27.08 -5.59
C MET A 878 22.27 -28.17 -6.68
N ILE A 879 21.16 -28.86 -6.99
CA ILE A 879 21.13 -29.86 -8.07
C ILE A 879 21.41 -29.17 -9.41
N TYR A 880 20.76 -28.04 -9.68
CA TYR A 880 21.00 -27.24 -10.87
C TYR A 880 22.46 -26.82 -10.98
N ASP A 881 23.05 -26.33 -9.89
CA ASP A 881 24.43 -25.86 -9.85
C ASP A 881 25.45 -26.97 -10.16
N PHE A 882 25.30 -28.18 -9.60
CA PHE A 882 26.24 -29.27 -9.87
C PHE A 882 25.98 -30.01 -11.20
N LEU A 883 24.72 -30.02 -11.67
CA LEU A 883 24.34 -30.77 -12.87
C LEU A 883 24.34 -29.92 -14.15
N TYR A 884 24.57 -28.62 -14.05
CA TYR A 884 24.38 -27.63 -15.13
C TYR A 884 25.02 -28.04 -16.47
N ASP A 885 26.28 -28.47 -16.44
CA ASP A 885 27.08 -28.82 -17.62
C ASP A 885 26.77 -30.21 -18.19
N GLN A 886 25.93 -30.98 -17.51
CA GLN A 886 25.44 -32.31 -17.91
C GLN A 886 23.97 -32.29 -18.35
N MET A 887 23.30 -31.14 -18.25
CA MET A 887 21.96 -30.92 -18.81
C MET A 887 22.02 -30.44 -20.27
N THR A 888 20.98 -30.75 -21.05
CA THR A 888 20.75 -30.07 -22.33
C THR A 888 20.28 -28.63 -22.11
N THR A 889 20.34 -27.78 -23.14
CA THR A 889 19.84 -26.40 -23.04
C THR A 889 18.36 -26.36 -22.66
N ALA A 890 17.52 -27.21 -23.25
CA ALA A 890 16.10 -27.28 -22.92
C ALA A 890 15.83 -27.70 -21.46
N GLN A 891 16.64 -28.63 -20.92
CA GLN A 891 16.56 -29.03 -19.51
C GLN A 891 16.96 -27.86 -18.59
N ARG A 892 18.08 -27.19 -18.91
CA ARG A 892 18.53 -25.99 -18.17
C ARG A 892 17.46 -24.90 -18.16
N ASP A 893 16.84 -24.63 -19.30
CA ASP A 893 15.82 -23.58 -19.41
C ASP A 893 14.58 -23.88 -18.56
N THR A 894 14.14 -25.13 -18.54
CA THR A 894 13.00 -25.56 -17.71
C THR A 894 13.30 -25.44 -16.22
N VAL A 895 14.45 -25.95 -15.77
CA VAL A 895 14.83 -25.88 -14.35
C VAL A 895 15.09 -24.44 -13.93
N ARG A 896 15.76 -23.62 -14.77
CA ARG A 896 15.98 -22.19 -14.53
C ARG A 896 14.67 -21.43 -14.37
N LYS A 897 13.68 -21.66 -15.25
CA LYS A 897 12.35 -21.03 -15.14
C LYS A 897 11.68 -21.37 -13.81
N ALA A 898 11.80 -22.62 -13.35
CA ALA A 898 11.24 -23.04 -12.07
C ALA A 898 11.97 -22.40 -10.88
N LEU A 899 13.31 -22.29 -10.94
CA LEU A 899 14.10 -21.59 -9.92
C LEU A 899 13.78 -20.08 -9.86
N LEU A 900 13.63 -19.42 -11.00
CA LEU A 900 13.22 -18.01 -11.06
C LEU A 900 11.82 -17.79 -10.49
N ALA A 901 10.89 -18.73 -10.68
CA ALA A 901 9.55 -18.63 -10.11
C ALA A 901 9.52 -18.71 -8.57
N ILE A 902 10.49 -19.37 -7.95
CA ILE A 902 10.62 -19.45 -6.48
C ILE A 902 11.62 -18.45 -5.90
N ALA A 903 12.40 -17.78 -6.74
CA ALA A 903 13.33 -16.75 -6.32
C ALA A 903 12.56 -15.49 -5.89
N PRO A 904 12.93 -14.83 -4.77
CA PRO A 904 12.24 -13.64 -4.32
C PRO A 904 12.37 -12.51 -5.35
N THR A 905 11.23 -11.92 -5.70
CA THR A 905 11.12 -10.74 -6.58
C THR A 905 10.45 -9.57 -5.87
N ASP A 906 9.60 -9.84 -4.88
CA ASP A 906 9.09 -8.85 -3.96
C ASP A 906 9.90 -8.91 -2.66
N ILE A 907 10.29 -7.75 -2.14
CA ILE A 907 10.95 -7.69 -0.83
C ILE A 907 10.03 -8.17 0.29
N SER A 908 8.71 -8.17 0.07
CA SER A 908 7.73 -8.70 1.03
C SER A 908 7.89 -10.20 1.29
N ASP A 909 8.52 -10.93 0.36
CA ASP A 909 8.90 -12.33 0.53
C ASP A 909 10.01 -12.50 1.60
N LEU A 910 10.76 -11.44 1.91
CA LEU A 910 11.85 -11.48 2.87
C LEU A 910 11.38 -11.03 4.25
N ASN A 911 11.76 -11.81 5.27
CA ASN A 911 11.52 -11.42 6.65
C ASN A 911 12.28 -10.13 6.98
N LEU A 912 11.67 -9.26 7.80
CA LEU A 912 12.31 -8.03 8.27
C LEU A 912 12.68 -7.02 7.16
N HIS A 913 12.12 -7.14 5.95
CA HIS A 913 12.41 -6.20 4.85
C HIS A 913 12.05 -4.75 5.20
N ASN A 914 10.94 -4.54 5.92
CA ASN A 914 10.43 -3.23 6.34
C ASN A 914 10.85 -2.79 7.75
N THR A 915 11.71 -3.54 8.44
CA THR A 915 12.09 -3.19 9.81
C THR A 915 13.24 -2.17 9.84
N PRO A 916 13.16 -1.12 10.69
CA PRO A 916 14.29 -0.24 10.97
C PRO A 916 15.52 -1.00 11.44
N SER A 917 16.72 -0.49 11.12
CA SER A 917 17.98 -1.22 11.31
C SER A 917 18.19 -1.76 12.73
N TYR A 918 17.95 -0.96 13.76
CA TYR A 918 18.12 -1.33 15.18
C TYR A 918 17.12 -2.39 15.69
N THR A 919 16.07 -2.70 14.93
CA THR A 919 15.06 -3.71 15.29
C THR A 919 15.29 -5.08 14.67
N ALA A 920 16.30 -5.23 13.80
CA ALA A 920 16.63 -6.48 13.12
C ALA A 920 17.30 -7.50 14.06
N THR A 921 16.60 -7.92 15.12
CA THR A 921 17.13 -8.74 16.23
C THR A 921 16.63 -10.18 16.21
N SER A 922 15.77 -10.52 15.23
CA SER A 922 15.12 -11.82 15.18
C SER A 922 15.91 -12.85 14.36
N ASN A 923 15.78 -14.14 14.73
CA ASN A 923 16.41 -15.25 14.02
C ASN A 923 16.01 -15.35 12.54
N TRP A 924 14.85 -14.80 12.18
CA TRP A 924 14.39 -14.73 10.80
C TRP A 924 15.26 -13.81 9.91
N ALA A 925 16.14 -12.98 10.49
CA ALA A 925 17.05 -12.13 9.73
C ALA A 925 18.06 -12.91 8.89
N THR A 926 18.54 -14.04 9.43
CA THR A 926 19.56 -14.88 8.81
C THR A 926 18.95 -16.13 8.14
N PHE A 927 17.65 -16.39 8.33
CA PHE A 927 16.88 -17.39 7.58
C PHE A 927 16.59 -16.85 6.18
N GLY A 928 17.60 -16.92 5.30
CA GLY A 928 17.49 -16.57 3.89
C GLY A 928 18.00 -17.65 2.97
N TYR A 929 17.78 -18.92 3.32
CA TYR A 929 18.06 -20.07 2.44
C TYR A 929 17.34 -19.94 1.10
N GLU A 930 16.26 -19.16 1.09
CA GLU A 930 15.46 -18.83 -0.08
C GLU A 930 16.24 -18.03 -1.14
N ILE A 931 17.29 -17.32 -0.74
CA ILE A 931 18.13 -16.59 -1.70
C ILE A 931 19.00 -17.54 -2.55
N MET A 932 19.14 -18.80 -2.17
CA MET A 932 19.94 -19.79 -2.91
C MET A 932 19.45 -19.99 -4.34
N ALA A 933 18.13 -19.93 -4.58
CA ALA A 933 17.57 -19.96 -5.93
C ALA A 933 18.07 -18.76 -6.75
N THR A 934 18.05 -17.56 -6.16
CA THR A 934 18.62 -16.34 -6.74
C THR A 934 20.10 -16.49 -7.05
N LEU A 935 20.91 -17.06 -6.14
CA LEU A 935 22.35 -17.24 -6.33
C LEU A 935 22.68 -18.25 -7.44
N ALA A 936 21.82 -19.26 -7.65
CA ALA A 936 22.00 -20.26 -8.69
C ALA A 936 21.81 -19.68 -10.09
N VAL A 937 20.85 -18.77 -10.28
CA VAL A 937 20.47 -18.23 -11.60
C VAL A 937 20.85 -16.76 -11.79
N GLU A 938 21.71 -16.23 -10.93
CA GLU A 938 22.08 -14.81 -10.97
C GLU A 938 22.71 -14.44 -12.33
N ASP A 939 22.25 -13.33 -12.88
CA ASP A 939 22.66 -12.81 -14.19
C ASP A 939 22.41 -13.77 -15.38
N GLU A 940 21.57 -14.79 -15.22
CA GLU A 940 21.10 -15.65 -16.31
C GLU A 940 19.79 -15.15 -16.93
N ILE A 941 19.38 -15.78 -18.04
CA ILE A 941 18.14 -15.43 -18.76
C ILE A 941 16.94 -15.49 -17.81
N GLY A 942 16.23 -14.38 -17.68
CA GLY A 942 15.05 -14.23 -16.81
C GLY A 942 15.36 -13.64 -15.43
N TYR A 943 16.63 -13.49 -15.06
CA TYR A 943 17.04 -12.72 -13.89
C TYR A 943 16.77 -11.23 -14.12
N THR A 944 16.20 -10.55 -13.13
CA THR A 944 15.74 -9.15 -13.27
C THR A 944 16.31 -8.24 -12.18
N PRO A 945 16.24 -6.91 -12.33
CA PRO A 945 16.64 -5.97 -11.27
C PRO A 945 15.91 -6.18 -9.94
N GLN A 946 14.68 -6.71 -9.95
CA GLN A 946 13.92 -7.04 -8.74
C GLN A 946 14.58 -8.16 -7.93
N HIS A 947 15.08 -9.20 -8.59
CA HIS A 947 15.83 -10.27 -7.93
C HIS A 947 17.12 -9.73 -7.28
N ALA A 948 17.84 -8.84 -7.99
CA ALA A 948 19.03 -8.20 -7.45
C ALA A 948 18.70 -7.30 -6.24
N PHE A 949 17.58 -6.59 -6.29
CA PHE A 949 17.10 -5.75 -5.19
C PHE A 949 16.67 -6.58 -3.98
N ALA A 950 16.01 -7.73 -4.18
CA ALA A 950 15.71 -8.67 -3.11
C ALA A 950 16.99 -9.22 -2.44
N LEU A 951 18.00 -9.60 -3.22
CA LEU A 951 19.30 -10.02 -2.69
C LEU A 951 19.97 -8.91 -1.85
N GLN A 952 19.99 -7.68 -2.34
CA GLN A 952 20.53 -6.53 -1.59
C GLN A 952 19.76 -6.30 -0.28
N THR A 953 18.44 -6.38 -0.34
CA THR A 953 17.58 -6.26 0.85
C THR A 953 17.91 -7.34 1.88
N TYR A 954 18.07 -8.60 1.44
CA TYR A 954 18.51 -9.69 2.31
C TYR A 954 19.89 -9.42 2.94
N VAL A 955 20.87 -8.99 2.14
CA VAL A 955 22.22 -8.65 2.65
C VAL A 955 22.16 -7.56 3.72
N ARG A 956 21.33 -6.52 3.53
CA ARG A 956 21.13 -5.48 4.54
C ARG A 956 20.45 -6.02 5.79
N ILE A 957 19.45 -6.90 5.67
CA ILE A 957 18.81 -7.56 6.83
C ILE A 957 19.86 -8.28 7.67
N VAL A 958 20.71 -9.09 7.03
CA VAL A 958 21.78 -9.83 7.70
C VAL A 958 22.79 -8.87 8.35
N LEU A 959 23.20 -7.81 7.66
CA LEU A 959 24.14 -6.84 8.21
C LEU A 959 23.55 -6.09 9.42
N ASN A 960 22.27 -5.74 9.38
CA ASN A 960 21.56 -5.14 10.52
C ASN A 960 21.50 -6.09 11.71
N PHE A 961 21.28 -7.39 11.46
CA PHE A 961 21.34 -8.40 12.51
C PHE A 961 22.75 -8.53 13.12
N LEU A 962 23.80 -8.47 12.31
CA LEU A 962 25.18 -8.49 12.83
C LEU A 962 25.50 -7.24 13.68
N ASN A 963 24.98 -6.08 13.29
CA ASN A 963 25.18 -4.80 14.00
C ASN A 963 24.36 -4.71 15.31
N TYR A 964 23.11 -5.17 15.31
CA TYR A 964 22.16 -4.89 16.41
C TYR A 964 21.50 -6.13 17.03
N GLY A 965 21.45 -7.25 16.30
CA GLY A 965 20.94 -8.53 16.78
C GLY A 965 21.96 -9.38 17.53
N MET A 966 23.21 -8.90 17.63
CA MET A 966 24.31 -9.56 18.32
C MET A 966 25.02 -8.61 19.28
N TYR A 967 25.39 -9.13 20.45
CA TYR A 967 26.21 -8.42 21.42
C TYR A 967 27.69 -8.51 21.02
N GLU A 968 28.18 -7.56 20.23
CA GLU A 968 29.53 -7.57 19.63
C GLU A 968 30.65 -8.00 20.60
N ALA A 969 30.66 -7.47 21.83
CA ALA A 969 31.71 -7.76 22.81
C ALA A 969 31.82 -9.26 23.18
N THR A 970 30.69 -9.97 23.19
CA THR A 970 30.58 -11.38 23.62
C THR A 970 30.30 -12.33 22.46
N GLY A 971 29.66 -11.86 21.40
CA GLY A 971 29.17 -12.67 20.28
C GLY A 971 27.82 -13.35 20.52
N ASN A 972 27.17 -13.14 21.67
CA ASN A 972 25.86 -13.72 21.93
C ASN A 972 24.78 -13.07 21.05
N MET A 973 23.78 -13.83 20.64
CA MET A 973 22.65 -13.38 19.81
C MET A 973 21.43 -13.08 20.70
N VAL A 974 20.60 -12.12 20.31
CA VAL A 974 19.45 -11.66 21.12
C VAL A 974 18.48 -12.80 21.47
N GLU A 975 18.01 -13.58 20.48
CA GLU A 975 17.18 -14.78 20.75
C GLU A 975 17.97 -16.03 21.18
N CYS A 976 19.26 -15.89 21.48
CA CYS A 976 20.21 -16.97 21.79
C CYS A 976 20.37 -18.02 20.65
N LEU A 977 21.27 -19.01 20.85
CA LEU A 977 21.64 -19.98 19.81
C LEU A 977 20.62 -21.10 19.60
N GLY A 978 19.68 -21.30 20.54
CA GLY A 978 18.57 -22.25 20.32
C GLY A 978 17.72 -21.88 19.11
N LYS A 979 17.52 -20.58 18.87
CA LYS A 979 16.71 -20.07 17.75
C LYS A 979 17.51 -19.40 16.64
N ASN A 980 18.51 -18.58 16.98
CA ASN A 980 19.32 -17.91 15.98
C ASN A 980 20.29 -18.88 15.32
N GLN A 981 20.46 -18.70 14.02
CA GLN A 981 21.57 -19.27 13.25
C GLN A 981 22.31 -18.12 12.61
N LEU A 982 23.64 -18.13 12.58
CA LEU A 982 24.39 -17.12 11.84
C LEU A 982 24.27 -17.35 10.32
N ASN A 983 24.10 -18.61 9.93
CA ASN A 983 24.18 -19.12 8.56
C ASN A 983 25.52 -18.74 7.88
N ALA A 984 26.64 -18.98 8.57
CA ALA A 984 27.98 -18.61 8.12
C ALA A 984 28.35 -19.23 6.75
N ALA A 985 27.78 -20.40 6.42
CA ALA A 985 27.92 -20.99 5.09
C ALA A 985 27.38 -20.08 3.99
N LEU A 986 26.15 -19.56 4.13
CA LEU A 986 25.56 -18.65 3.15
C LEU A 986 26.37 -17.35 3.04
N MET A 987 26.93 -16.85 4.13
CA MET A 987 27.83 -15.69 4.11
C MET A 987 29.07 -15.93 3.24
N VAL A 988 29.58 -17.15 3.16
CA VAL A 988 30.65 -17.50 2.21
C VAL A 988 30.18 -17.39 0.76
N ALA A 989 28.98 -17.88 0.44
CA ALA A 989 28.41 -17.73 -0.91
C ALA A 989 28.21 -16.25 -1.28
N LEU A 990 27.78 -15.42 -0.32
CA LEU A 990 27.66 -13.96 -0.48
C LEU A 990 29.03 -13.28 -0.64
N ALA A 991 30.05 -13.73 0.10
CA ALA A 991 31.42 -13.20 0.02
C ALA A 991 32.04 -13.41 -1.38
N LYS A 992 31.71 -14.51 -2.09
CA LYS A 992 32.12 -14.74 -3.49
C LYS A 992 31.56 -13.69 -4.46
N ARG A 993 30.50 -12.98 -4.08
CA ARG A 993 29.69 -12.08 -4.93
C ARG A 993 29.88 -10.60 -4.61
N GLY A 994 30.76 -10.25 -3.68
CA GLY A 994 30.98 -8.85 -3.28
C GLY A 994 30.24 -8.41 -2.02
N TYR A 995 29.61 -9.34 -1.29
CA TYR A 995 28.86 -9.07 -0.05
C TYR A 995 29.52 -9.73 1.18
N SER A 996 30.85 -9.68 1.30
CA SER A 996 31.52 -10.31 2.43
C SER A 996 31.19 -9.61 3.75
N MET A 997 30.64 -10.40 4.67
CA MET A 997 30.40 -10.01 6.06
C MET A 997 31.26 -10.82 7.03
N LEU A 998 32.11 -11.74 6.53
CA LEU A 998 32.83 -12.72 7.35
C LEU A 998 33.80 -12.10 8.36
N GLY A 999 34.32 -10.91 8.06
CA GLY A 999 35.20 -10.14 8.95
C GLY A 999 34.47 -9.22 9.92
N HIS A 1000 33.15 -9.36 10.07
CA HIS A 1000 32.37 -8.57 11.01
C HIS A 1000 32.75 -8.93 12.47
N PRO A 1001 32.97 -7.95 13.38
CA PRO A 1001 33.39 -8.22 14.76
C PRO A 1001 32.46 -9.18 15.52
N SER A 1002 31.14 -9.04 15.38
CA SER A 1002 30.16 -9.96 15.96
C SER A 1002 30.33 -11.42 15.53
N ILE A 1003 30.72 -11.69 14.27
CA ILE A 1003 30.97 -13.05 13.78
C ILE A 1003 32.20 -13.63 14.49
N ARG A 1004 33.27 -12.83 14.59
CA ARG A 1004 34.50 -13.24 15.24
C ARG A 1004 34.28 -13.50 16.73
N ALA A 1005 33.57 -12.61 17.41
CA ALA A 1005 33.22 -12.77 18.82
C ALA A 1005 32.33 -13.99 19.06
N PHE A 1006 31.35 -14.24 18.18
CA PHE A 1006 30.52 -15.44 18.26
C PHE A 1006 31.39 -16.71 18.21
N ALA A 1007 32.23 -16.81 17.18
CA ALA A 1007 33.04 -17.99 16.91
C ALA A 1007 34.14 -18.23 17.95
N THR A 1008 34.71 -17.18 18.54
CA THR A 1008 35.90 -17.28 19.41
C THR A 1008 35.64 -17.02 20.90
N LYS A 1009 34.48 -16.48 21.27
CA LYS A 1009 34.13 -16.17 22.67
C LYS A 1009 32.86 -16.89 23.10
N PHE A 1010 31.73 -16.59 22.45
CA PHE A 1010 30.44 -17.14 22.87
C PHE A 1010 30.37 -18.65 22.70
N TRP A 1011 30.69 -19.13 21.50
CA TRP A 1011 30.53 -20.53 21.17
C TRP A 1011 31.36 -21.51 22.01
N PRO A 1012 32.67 -21.28 22.24
CA PRO A 1012 33.44 -22.15 23.13
C PRO A 1012 32.93 -22.08 24.58
N ALA A 1013 32.36 -20.95 25.02
CA ALA A 1013 31.86 -20.79 26.38
C ALA A 1013 30.58 -21.60 26.67
N ILE A 1014 29.83 -21.98 25.64
CA ILE A 1014 28.62 -22.80 25.81
C ILE A 1014 28.87 -24.29 25.59
N ILE A 1015 30.09 -24.73 25.28
CA ILE A 1015 30.40 -26.16 25.17
C ILE A 1015 30.40 -26.79 26.58
N GLN A 1016 29.62 -27.84 26.77
CA GLN A 1016 29.62 -28.62 28.01
C GLN A 1016 30.92 -29.43 28.14
N PRO A 1017 31.36 -29.78 29.38
CA PRO A 1017 32.54 -30.60 29.60
C PRO A 1017 32.58 -31.84 28.70
N PHE A 1018 33.77 -32.15 28.17
CA PHE A 1018 34.03 -33.27 27.26
C PHE A 1018 33.35 -33.18 25.87
N GLY A 1019 32.75 -32.03 25.52
CA GLY A 1019 32.25 -31.77 24.18
C GLY A 1019 30.98 -32.55 23.82
N TYR A 1020 30.28 -33.10 24.81
CA TYR A 1020 29.10 -33.94 24.57
C TYR A 1020 27.88 -33.13 24.11
N SER A 1021 27.76 -31.88 24.53
CA SER A 1021 26.65 -30.99 24.17
C SER A 1021 27.04 -29.53 24.34
N MET A 1022 26.13 -28.65 23.95
CA MET A 1022 26.15 -27.24 24.22
C MET A 1022 25.09 -26.89 25.27
N VAL A 1023 25.33 -25.84 26.03
CA VAL A 1023 24.34 -25.23 26.91
C VAL A 1023 23.31 -24.56 26.01
N GLY A 1024 22.12 -25.15 25.94
CA GLY A 1024 20.98 -24.57 25.25
C GLY A 1024 20.43 -23.40 26.04
N SER A 1025 20.53 -22.20 25.49
CA SER A 1025 19.78 -21.04 25.98
C SER A 1025 18.76 -20.67 24.90
N ASP A 1026 17.47 -20.81 25.22
CA ASP A 1026 16.40 -20.10 24.53
C ASP A 1026 15.16 -19.97 25.41
N LEU A 1027 14.36 -18.94 25.13
CA LEU A 1027 13.10 -18.66 25.80
C LEU A 1027 11.89 -19.22 25.03
N LEU A 1028 12.07 -19.60 23.76
CA LEU A 1028 10.97 -19.74 22.79
C LEU A 1028 10.96 -21.07 22.01
N GLY A 1029 11.64 -22.11 22.49
CA GLY A 1029 11.53 -23.50 22.04
C GLY A 1029 12.46 -23.93 20.90
N GLY A 1030 13.63 -23.30 20.75
CA GLY A 1030 14.60 -23.62 19.70
C GLY A 1030 15.45 -24.88 19.95
N THR A 1031 15.69 -25.20 21.21
CA THR A 1031 16.48 -26.35 21.67
C THR A 1031 15.69 -27.65 21.76
N GLY A 1032 14.36 -27.58 21.53
CA GLY A 1032 13.45 -28.73 21.59
C GLY A 1032 13.18 -29.24 23.02
N LEU A 1033 12.44 -30.34 23.12
CA LEU A 1033 11.99 -30.97 24.39
C LEU A 1033 13.11 -31.67 25.17
N ASN A 1034 14.28 -31.89 24.57
CA ASN A 1034 15.46 -32.38 25.27
C ASN A 1034 16.12 -31.20 25.99
N SER A 1035 15.40 -30.73 27.01
CA SER A 1035 15.75 -29.60 27.86
C SER A 1035 17.17 -29.73 28.42
N ALA A 1036 17.76 -28.56 28.69
CA ALA A 1036 19.07 -28.33 29.30
C ALA A 1036 19.39 -29.15 30.57
N ALA A 1037 18.43 -29.92 31.11
CA ALA A 1037 18.57 -30.78 32.28
C ALA A 1037 19.25 -32.14 32.01
N TYR A 1038 19.30 -32.65 30.77
CA TYR A 1038 19.79 -34.01 30.49
C TYR A 1038 21.10 -34.10 29.68
N GLY A 1039 21.66 -32.98 29.23
CA GLY A 1039 22.73 -32.99 28.23
C GLY A 1039 22.23 -33.47 26.87
N GLY A 1040 22.84 -32.98 25.79
CA GLY A 1040 22.56 -33.47 24.43
C GLY A 1040 22.08 -32.43 23.40
N TRP A 1041 21.71 -31.21 23.79
CA TRP A 1041 21.47 -30.16 22.79
C TRP A 1041 22.79 -29.77 22.10
N ARG A 1042 22.78 -29.64 20.78
CA ARG A 1042 23.91 -29.15 19.97
C ARG A 1042 23.37 -28.26 18.87
N ASP A 1043 24.16 -27.24 18.52
CA ASP A 1043 23.83 -26.29 17.48
C ASP A 1043 23.81 -26.92 16.07
N ARG A 1044 23.19 -26.23 15.11
CA ARG A 1044 23.08 -26.67 13.72
C ARG A 1044 24.44 -26.60 13.01
N ILE A 1045 24.63 -27.52 12.07
CA ILE A 1045 25.94 -27.75 11.46
C ILE A 1045 26.43 -26.60 10.55
N PHE A 1046 25.54 -25.73 10.05
CA PHE A 1046 25.88 -24.72 9.02
C PHE A 1046 26.93 -23.70 9.50
N ASP A 1047 26.80 -23.23 10.73
CA ASP A 1047 27.72 -22.25 11.28
C ASP A 1047 29.08 -22.88 11.53
N ILE A 1048 29.11 -24.15 11.94
CA ILE A 1048 30.34 -24.87 12.28
C ILE A 1048 31.17 -25.08 11.03
N ILE A 1049 30.50 -25.51 9.95
CA ILE A 1049 31.13 -25.68 8.64
C ILE A 1049 31.63 -24.33 8.13
N GLY A 1050 30.75 -23.33 8.08
CA GLY A 1050 31.04 -22.02 7.52
C GLY A 1050 32.21 -21.34 8.22
N LEU A 1051 32.20 -21.35 9.56
CA LEU A 1051 33.25 -20.72 10.37
C LEU A 1051 34.55 -21.51 10.34
N LYS A 1052 34.51 -22.85 10.46
CA LYS A 1052 35.74 -23.66 10.36
C LYS A 1052 36.41 -23.49 9.01
N TRP A 1053 35.63 -23.39 7.93
CA TRP A 1053 36.22 -23.15 6.63
C TRP A 1053 36.76 -21.74 6.47
N ALA A 1054 35.98 -20.72 6.85
CA ALA A 1054 36.38 -19.32 6.72
C ALA A 1054 37.66 -19.04 7.53
N TYR A 1055 37.79 -19.67 8.69
CA TYR A 1055 38.89 -19.53 9.65
C TYR A 1055 39.65 -20.86 9.87
N PRO A 1056 40.33 -21.40 8.84
CA PRO A 1056 40.82 -22.78 8.87
C PRO A 1056 41.91 -23.03 9.93
N ARG A 1057 42.64 -21.98 10.32
CA ARG A 1057 43.79 -22.02 11.25
C ARG A 1057 43.50 -21.42 12.61
N ASP A 1058 42.25 -21.08 12.90
CA ASP A 1058 41.89 -20.54 14.20
C ASP A 1058 41.79 -21.67 15.24
N ASN A 1059 42.58 -21.59 16.32
CA ASN A 1059 42.64 -22.64 17.33
C ASN A 1059 41.34 -22.79 18.13
N THR A 1060 40.62 -21.69 18.38
CA THR A 1060 39.37 -21.72 19.14
C THR A 1060 38.25 -22.32 18.30
N ILE A 1061 38.13 -21.91 17.04
CA ILE A 1061 37.16 -22.48 16.10
C ILE A 1061 37.51 -23.94 15.80
N ASP A 1062 38.79 -24.30 15.70
CA ASP A 1062 39.24 -25.68 15.57
C ASP A 1062 38.90 -26.53 16.80
N PHE A 1063 38.99 -25.97 18.01
CA PHE A 1063 38.55 -26.62 19.23
C PHE A 1063 37.04 -26.91 19.20
N VAL A 1064 36.21 -25.94 18.83
CA VAL A 1064 34.76 -26.13 18.67
C VAL A 1064 34.48 -27.21 17.62
N TRP A 1065 35.11 -27.10 16.44
CA TRP A 1065 35.00 -28.07 15.35
C TRP A 1065 35.33 -29.48 15.83
N LYS A 1066 36.47 -29.68 16.51
CA LYS A 1066 36.89 -30.99 17.03
C LYS A 1066 35.86 -31.56 18.00
N ASN A 1067 35.35 -30.78 18.95
CA ASN A 1067 34.31 -31.26 19.87
C ASN A 1067 32.99 -31.58 19.14
N PHE A 1068 32.72 -30.93 18.02
CA PHE A 1068 31.57 -31.22 17.19
C PHE A 1068 31.75 -32.45 16.29
N VAL A 1069 32.93 -32.67 15.70
CA VAL A 1069 33.17 -33.77 14.76
C VAL A 1069 33.81 -35.01 15.36
N GLN A 1070 34.31 -34.95 16.60
CA GLN A 1070 34.83 -36.12 17.31
C GLN A 1070 33.69 -36.92 17.99
N ARG A 1071 34.00 -38.17 18.33
CA ARG A 1071 33.10 -39.06 19.06
C ARG A 1071 32.88 -38.55 20.48
N ALA A 1072 31.68 -38.72 21.02
CA ALA A 1072 31.40 -38.49 22.44
C ALA A 1072 32.40 -39.25 23.33
N HIS A 1073 33.08 -38.55 24.24
CA HIS A 1073 33.96 -39.18 25.21
C HIS A 1073 33.10 -39.92 26.25
N ALA A 1074 33.22 -41.25 26.30
CA ALA A 1074 32.66 -42.14 27.32
C ALA A 1074 31.12 -42.02 27.57
N GLY A 1075 30.32 -42.63 26.70
CA GLY A 1075 28.95 -43.05 27.05
C GLY A 1075 28.95 -44.53 27.43
N SER A 1076 28.21 -44.91 28.48
CA SER A 1076 28.00 -46.29 28.94
C SER A 1076 27.62 -47.24 27.79
N SER A 1077 27.95 -48.53 27.96
CA SER A 1077 27.58 -49.64 27.08
C SER A 1077 26.08 -49.63 26.75
N GLY A 1078 25.71 -49.04 25.61
CA GLY A 1078 24.32 -48.78 25.20
C GLY A 1078 24.11 -47.42 24.53
N SER A 1079 25.02 -46.47 24.74
CA SER A 1079 25.03 -45.18 24.04
C SER A 1079 25.63 -45.37 22.65
N SER A 1080 24.87 -45.09 21.61
CA SER A 1080 25.29 -45.18 20.21
C SER A 1080 26.61 -44.43 19.97
N HIS A 1081 27.68 -45.17 19.70
CA HIS A 1081 29.05 -44.68 19.58
C HIS A 1081 29.35 -44.00 18.23
N TYR A 1082 28.51 -43.06 17.79
CA TYR A 1082 28.64 -42.41 16.48
C TYR A 1082 29.52 -41.17 16.50
N TYR A 1083 30.06 -40.81 15.33
CA TYR A 1083 30.48 -39.44 15.10
C TYR A 1083 29.24 -38.56 14.98
N PHE A 1084 29.23 -37.39 15.63
CA PHE A 1084 28.02 -36.56 15.68
C PHE A 1084 27.52 -36.12 14.30
N TYR A 1085 28.41 -35.83 13.34
CA TYR A 1085 27.98 -35.53 11.98
C TYR A 1085 27.17 -36.71 11.39
N GLN A 1086 27.50 -37.96 11.70
CA GLN A 1086 26.73 -39.13 11.24
C GLN A 1086 25.33 -39.19 11.88
N ASP A 1087 25.20 -38.76 13.13
CA ASP A 1087 23.90 -38.72 13.82
C ASP A 1087 23.04 -37.56 13.31
N ALA A 1088 23.64 -36.37 13.14
CA ALA A 1088 23.03 -35.24 12.44
C ALA A 1088 22.63 -35.60 10.99
N PHE A 1089 23.39 -36.48 10.33
CA PHE A 1089 23.08 -37.00 9.01
C PHE A 1089 21.98 -38.09 9.01
N ARG A 1090 21.77 -38.80 10.12
CA ARG A 1090 20.69 -39.79 10.26
C ARG A 1090 19.36 -39.14 10.67
N THR A 1091 19.39 -38.19 11.60
CA THR A 1091 18.20 -37.49 12.09
C THR A 1091 17.63 -36.52 11.05
N SER A 1092 18.45 -36.00 10.14
CA SER A 1092 18.04 -35.13 9.03
C SER A 1092 17.07 -35.82 8.04
N LEU A 1093 17.21 -37.13 7.82
CA LEU A 1093 16.25 -37.90 7.01
C LEU A 1093 14.88 -38.09 7.69
N SER A 1094 14.84 -37.98 9.02
CA SER A 1094 13.63 -38.20 9.84
C SER A 1094 12.77 -36.95 10.06
N GLN A 1095 13.33 -35.75 9.89
CA GLN A 1095 12.56 -34.52 10.04
C GLN A 1095 11.95 -34.07 8.69
N PRO A 1096 10.64 -33.79 8.64
CA PRO A 1096 9.95 -33.38 7.41
C PRO A 1096 10.26 -31.94 6.95
N THR A 1097 11.14 -31.23 7.66
CA THR A 1097 11.34 -29.79 7.49
C THR A 1097 12.64 -29.47 6.76
N TYR A 1098 12.54 -28.58 5.77
CA TYR A 1098 13.46 -27.53 5.28
C TYR A 1098 14.99 -27.69 5.36
N TRP A 1099 15.55 -28.31 6.40
CA TRP A 1099 16.93 -28.20 6.91
C TRP A 1099 17.97 -29.13 6.27
N ASN A 1100 17.64 -29.86 5.20
CA ASN A 1100 18.57 -30.82 4.59
C ASN A 1100 19.38 -30.20 3.44
N HIS A 1101 20.39 -29.39 3.74
CA HIS A 1101 21.15 -28.61 2.72
C HIS A 1101 22.50 -29.24 2.30
N LEU A 1102 22.66 -30.53 2.55
CA LEU A 1102 23.52 -31.49 1.85
C LEU A 1102 25.01 -31.22 1.49
N TYR A 1103 25.88 -30.62 2.28
CA TYR A 1103 25.82 -29.82 3.49
C TYR A 1103 26.94 -28.80 3.25
N ALA A 1104 26.55 -27.59 2.81
CA ALA A 1104 27.41 -26.43 2.60
C ALA A 1104 28.79 -26.68 1.94
N PRO A 1105 28.86 -27.11 0.68
CA PRO A 1105 28.81 -28.45 0.10
C PRO A 1105 30.15 -29.17 0.27
N ALA A 1106 30.12 -30.23 1.05
CA ALA A 1106 31.21 -31.13 1.43
C ALA A 1106 32.48 -30.53 2.04
N PHE A 1107 32.47 -29.24 2.30
CA PHE A 1107 32.19 -28.61 3.62
C PHE A 1107 32.66 -27.16 3.54
N ILE A 1108 32.51 -26.56 2.37
CA ILE A 1108 33.40 -25.55 1.85
C ILE A 1108 34.81 -26.14 1.96
N THR A 1109 35.38 -26.52 0.84
CA THR A 1109 36.62 -27.27 0.79
C THR A 1109 37.48 -26.46 -0.15
#